data_AF-A0A2T1E4L5-F1
#
_entry.id   AF-A0A2T1E4L5-F1
#
_cell.length_a   1.000
_cell.length_b   1.000
_cell.length_c   1.000
_cell.angle_alpha   90.00
_cell.angle_beta   90.00
_cell.angle_gamma   90.00
#
_symmetry.space_group_name_H-M   'P 1'
#
loop_
_entity.id
_entity.type
_entity.pdbx_description
1 polymer ?
#
loop_
_entity_poly.entity_id
_entity_poly.type
_entity_poly.pdbx_seq_one_letter_code
_entity_poly.pdbx_strand_id
1 'polypeptide(L)'
;MTQSTTFTYTNFASSSEFNARHYKECVENRGLNSQWLLTNCYSVTANVATQRLGYTAKSDGIWLCGCNHQSQYKPDKPWKAEGDKRAAKYRSPFGEYDAMLPTHPTNPHYWHDTTALKQKAYKIDGHPCLVLTEGFFKSIAGCTNDIPTIALLGVEMGLTSKDADLQGKRYLVPTLERYAKEGFGFIIGFDADCATNDNVIKAQLKLAHQLKLFKVPVYSVTGLWTVTEGKGMDDYIQNNGAERFKRKVLGKAVNIAAWEKQFQTPETHRTDKLPPADLIGREIIEDYRARLLWNDEQKTWMHYSLERSGVWSAVSEQYLESVVDAILESKGIIGYGSAAYVTNIVAKMRRRLFERLWGERSANEILPFTDGVLNLATGQLEPHTPGNRLTWCLPRPYNSIATGWTKIDTWLEQSTGTNSAHKEMLLCFAAAVLRGRCDLQKFLHLIGVGGSGKSTYTRLLEAVIGPQNCWNGSLTDLEDKHEVARLIGKRLVILPDQDKVTGSLSNFKRLTGQDTLCGRRLYKDGINFRFPGLAIVTSNAPIFHADGGSWLTRRILMLAFDHKPAAGQLKDLETEFEPELSAFTNYLLSIPNDEITRVLRRLGSDGVSATLWQSKLRTDSIAAWVNDLVIHAPHAQTQIGSDRHQWADQPYNPLISTLFGSYCHYCRISGLQAKGKNNFSADLIELVQQTLGWSDVQWARDATGRRVIRGLKLRSDGDSAPFLEDSVATDDLSDHRSDDLSDDLKHYYSNSSDDPDDLLTLKLLASKDELEHNAKIDGALTEVFASPPVSNPKPESQLTSEVVSEVVSEVVSEVVSEPGAMAQPQKVEPEPLNVETQVTNALTTLSPLQTTTNSAAEGLPTKELPSTPPQFKQKQSTNRRLQPVEILNNAGDWVAGYFVHSCIAVANLVGIEQKFTLFDADGGAYTFLGQVRPL
;
A
#
# COMPACT_ATOMS: atom_id res chain seq x y z
N MET A 1 -83.65 -5.12 -12.06
CA MET A 1 -84.71 -5.15 -11.02
C MET A 1 -84.06 -5.51 -9.69
N THR A 2 -84.67 -5.12 -8.55
CA THR A 2 -84.59 -5.77 -7.21
C THR A 2 -83.24 -6.35 -6.72
N GLN A 3 -82.67 -5.95 -5.58
CA GLN A 3 -83.12 -5.06 -4.48
C GLN A 3 -81.90 -4.42 -3.81
N SER A 4 -82.05 -3.21 -3.25
CA SER A 4 -81.04 -2.60 -2.38
C SER A 4 -81.24 -3.04 -0.93
N THR A 5 -80.32 -3.83 -0.39
CA THR A 5 -80.28 -4.18 1.04
C THR A 5 -79.23 -3.30 1.73
N THR A 6 -79.65 -2.14 2.19
CA THR A 6 -78.75 -1.11 2.75
C THR A 6 -78.25 -1.49 4.15
N PHE A 7 -77.13 -2.19 4.23
CA PHE A 7 -76.40 -2.36 5.50
C PHE A 7 -75.65 -1.07 5.86
N THR A 8 -76.35 -0.18 6.56
CA THR A 8 -75.76 1.03 7.15
C THR A 8 -74.82 0.67 8.30
N TYR A 9 -73.53 0.50 8.01
CA TYR A 9 -72.50 0.53 9.05
C TYR A 9 -72.45 1.94 9.65
N THR A 10 -72.70 2.04 10.95
CA THR A 10 -72.76 3.31 11.67
C THR A 10 -71.38 3.94 11.81
N ASN A 11 -71.30 5.25 11.53
CA ASN A 11 -70.11 6.06 11.78
C ASN A 11 -69.84 6.17 13.29
N PHE A 12 -69.11 5.20 13.85
CA PHE A 12 -68.50 5.33 15.18
C PHE A 12 -67.26 6.24 15.11
N ALA A 13 -67.51 7.53 14.88
CA ALA A 13 -66.55 8.61 15.06
C ALA A 13 -66.37 8.93 16.56
N SER A 14 -66.06 7.91 17.36
CA SER A 14 -65.54 8.09 18.72
C SER A 14 -64.04 8.36 18.65
N SER A 15 -63.55 9.36 19.39
CA SER A 15 -62.13 9.73 19.48
C SER A 15 -61.25 8.55 19.90
N SER A 16 -60.68 7.86 18.90
CA SER A 16 -59.94 6.61 19.08
C SER A 16 -58.48 6.89 19.41
N GLU A 17 -58.25 7.55 20.53
CA GLU A 17 -56.92 7.95 20.96
C GLU A 17 -55.99 6.74 21.20
N PHE A 18 -54.71 6.96 20.96
CA PHE A 18 -53.67 6.05 21.44
C PHE A 18 -53.63 6.09 22.96
N ASN A 19 -53.79 4.95 23.65
CA ASN A 19 -53.51 4.90 25.08
C ASN A 19 -52.02 5.18 25.31
N ALA A 20 -51.68 5.74 26.47
CA ALA A 20 -50.33 6.25 26.74
C ALA A 20 -49.21 5.20 26.51
N ARG A 21 -49.50 3.92 26.80
CA ARG A 21 -48.57 2.81 26.55
C ARG A 21 -48.33 2.59 25.05
N HIS A 22 -49.38 2.58 24.23
CA HIS A 22 -49.25 2.46 22.77
C HIS A 22 -48.59 3.70 22.15
N TYR A 23 -48.90 4.89 22.66
CA TYR A 23 -48.28 6.12 22.20
C TYR A 23 -46.76 6.07 22.43
N LYS A 24 -46.35 5.69 23.64
CA LYS A 24 -44.95 5.43 24.00
C LYS A 24 -44.31 4.33 23.13
N GLU A 25 -45.00 3.23 22.86
CA GLU A 25 -44.46 2.16 22.00
C GLU A 25 -44.21 2.64 20.55
N CYS A 26 -45.09 3.47 20.00
CA CYS A 26 -45.06 3.85 18.59
C CYS A 26 -44.31 5.16 18.29
N VAL A 27 -44.41 6.17 19.17
CA VAL A 27 -43.79 7.48 18.97
C VAL A 27 -42.44 7.56 19.69
N GLU A 28 -42.38 7.25 20.99
CA GLU A 28 -41.13 7.36 21.76
C GLU A 28 -40.13 6.25 21.42
N ASN A 29 -40.55 4.99 21.48
CA ASN A 29 -39.64 3.85 21.26
C ASN A 29 -39.31 3.63 19.77
N ARG A 30 -40.29 3.85 18.87
CA ARG A 30 -40.20 3.56 17.43
C ARG A 30 -40.03 4.78 16.53
N GLY A 31 -39.95 5.99 17.09
CA GLY A 31 -39.71 7.23 16.35
C GLY A 31 -40.75 7.58 15.28
N LEU A 32 -41.94 6.98 15.28
CA LEU A 32 -42.95 7.23 14.24
C LEU A 32 -43.58 8.61 14.43
N ASN A 33 -43.75 9.35 13.35
CA ASN A 33 -44.43 10.64 13.37
C ASN A 33 -45.87 10.48 13.88
N SER A 34 -46.22 11.26 14.91
CA SER A 34 -47.49 11.17 15.63
C SER A 34 -48.71 11.47 14.74
N GLN A 35 -48.61 12.40 13.79
CA GLN A 35 -49.70 12.76 12.88
C GLN A 35 -50.01 11.63 11.89
N TRP A 36 -48.97 11.04 11.27
CA TRP A 36 -49.11 9.85 10.44
C TRP A 36 -49.64 8.65 11.25
N LEU A 37 -49.13 8.44 12.46
CA LEU A 37 -49.57 7.36 13.34
C LEU A 37 -51.05 7.47 13.70
N LEU A 38 -51.51 8.63 14.17
CA LEU A 38 -52.90 8.89 14.57
C LEU A 38 -53.88 8.82 13.39
N THR A 39 -53.43 9.11 12.17
CA THR A 39 -54.26 8.99 10.95
C THR A 39 -54.48 7.52 10.55
N ASN A 40 -53.55 6.63 10.90
CA ASN A 40 -53.47 5.26 10.36
C ASN A 40 -53.72 4.15 11.40
N CYS A 41 -53.65 4.47 12.68
CA CYS A 41 -53.60 3.51 13.77
C CYS A 41 -54.37 4.02 15.00
N TYR A 42 -54.86 3.12 15.85
CA TYR A 42 -55.49 3.49 17.12
C TYR A 42 -55.60 2.31 18.09
N SER A 43 -55.87 2.59 19.37
CA SER A 43 -56.11 1.54 20.37
C SER A 43 -57.49 0.88 20.19
N VAL A 44 -57.57 -0.43 20.35
CA VAL A 44 -58.84 -1.17 20.43
C VAL A 44 -58.80 -2.22 21.53
N THR A 45 -59.95 -2.50 22.14
CA THR A 45 -60.10 -3.58 23.11
C THR A 45 -60.23 -4.94 22.43
N ALA A 46 -59.96 -6.02 23.17
CA ALA A 46 -60.10 -7.40 22.70
C ALA A 46 -61.48 -7.70 22.08
N ASN A 47 -62.54 -7.09 22.60
CA ASN A 47 -63.90 -7.25 22.08
C ASN A 47 -64.08 -6.58 20.71
N VAL A 48 -63.59 -5.33 20.55
CA VAL A 48 -63.64 -4.61 19.27
C VAL A 48 -62.72 -5.28 18.23
N ALA A 49 -61.54 -5.75 18.64
CA ALA A 49 -60.66 -6.53 17.79
C ALA A 49 -61.33 -7.85 17.35
N THR A 50 -62.00 -8.57 18.25
CA THR A 50 -62.72 -9.81 17.93
C THR A 50 -63.79 -9.60 16.87
N GLN A 51 -64.63 -8.56 17.04
CA GLN A 51 -65.70 -8.23 16.09
C GLN A 51 -65.16 -7.92 14.68
N ARG A 52 -63.99 -7.27 14.59
CA ARG A 52 -63.37 -6.87 13.32
C ARG A 52 -62.49 -7.93 12.67
N LEU A 53 -61.93 -8.85 13.46
CA LEU A 53 -61.14 -9.97 12.95
C LEU A 53 -62.01 -11.12 12.42
N GLY A 54 -63.23 -11.27 12.95
CA GLY A 54 -64.08 -12.46 12.73
C GLY A 54 -63.69 -13.66 13.61
N TYR A 55 -62.71 -13.50 14.51
CA TYR A 55 -62.27 -14.54 15.44
C TYR A 55 -61.71 -13.92 16.74
N THR A 56 -61.72 -14.69 17.83
CA THR A 56 -61.45 -14.19 19.19
C THR A 56 -60.02 -13.67 19.38
N ALA A 57 -59.89 -12.37 19.66
CA ALA A 57 -58.67 -11.77 20.15
C ALA A 57 -58.43 -12.13 21.63
N LYS A 58 -57.17 -12.34 22.03
CA LYS A 58 -56.79 -12.77 23.39
C LYS A 58 -56.21 -11.65 24.28
N SER A 59 -56.15 -10.43 23.78
CA SER A 59 -55.76 -9.21 24.49
C SER A 59 -56.23 -7.98 23.72
N ASP A 60 -56.17 -6.81 24.36
CA ASP A 60 -56.26 -5.49 23.73
C ASP A 60 -55.04 -5.24 22.82
N GLY A 61 -55.03 -4.13 22.07
CA GLY A 61 -53.94 -3.84 21.15
C GLY A 61 -54.17 -2.63 20.25
N ILE A 62 -53.40 -2.57 19.16
CA ILE A 62 -53.41 -1.49 18.17
C ILE A 62 -54.06 -2.00 16.88
N TRP A 63 -55.10 -1.32 16.41
CA TRP A 63 -55.64 -1.50 15.07
C TRP A 63 -54.86 -0.65 14.07
N LEU A 64 -54.60 -1.21 12.89
CA LEU A 64 -53.80 -0.65 11.80
C LEU A 64 -54.66 -0.64 10.53
N CYS A 65 -54.83 0.49 9.87
CA CYS A 65 -55.75 0.63 8.73
C CYS A 65 -55.11 1.42 7.58
N GLY A 66 -55.04 0.82 6.38
CA GLY A 66 -54.67 1.52 5.16
C GLY A 66 -55.85 2.25 4.52
N CYS A 67 -55.57 3.22 3.66
CA CYS A 67 -56.61 3.97 2.94
C CYS A 67 -57.39 3.10 1.94
N ASN A 68 -56.83 1.95 1.54
CA ASN A 68 -57.46 0.93 0.72
C ASN A 68 -58.27 -0.11 1.53
N HIS A 69 -58.69 0.24 2.75
CA HIS A 69 -59.48 -0.57 3.70
C HIS A 69 -58.83 -1.87 4.23
N GLN A 70 -57.72 -2.33 3.64
CA GLN A 70 -56.91 -3.40 4.23
C GLN A 70 -56.42 -3.00 5.63
N SER A 71 -56.54 -3.92 6.58
CA SER A 71 -56.19 -3.69 7.98
C SER A 71 -55.40 -4.84 8.60
N GLN A 72 -54.73 -4.54 9.71
CA GLN A 72 -54.09 -5.49 10.62
C GLN A 72 -54.36 -5.12 12.07
N TYR A 73 -54.18 -6.09 12.96
CA TYR A 73 -54.23 -5.94 14.39
C TYR A 73 -52.91 -6.37 15.03
N LYS A 74 -52.35 -5.52 15.88
CA LYS A 74 -51.19 -5.82 16.73
C LYS A 74 -51.68 -5.98 18.18
N PRO A 75 -51.82 -7.20 18.70
CA PRO A 75 -52.18 -7.40 20.10
C PRO A 75 -51.05 -7.05 21.07
N ASP A 76 -51.42 -6.68 22.30
CA ASP A 76 -50.52 -6.52 23.45
C ASP A 76 -49.75 -7.80 23.75
N LYS A 77 -50.49 -8.92 23.72
CA LYS A 77 -50.03 -10.26 24.07
C LYS A 77 -50.31 -11.16 22.87
N PRO A 78 -49.34 -11.30 21.94
CA PRO A 78 -49.44 -12.25 20.83
C PRO A 78 -49.77 -13.65 21.34
N TRP A 79 -50.82 -14.25 20.77
CA TRP A 79 -51.16 -15.66 21.00
C TRP A 79 -50.76 -16.53 19.81
N LYS A 80 -50.88 -17.84 19.99
CA LYS A 80 -50.70 -18.85 18.94
C LYS A 80 -51.97 -19.70 18.82
N ALA A 81 -52.21 -20.31 17.66
CA ALA A 81 -53.19 -21.38 17.52
C ALA A 81 -52.64 -22.71 18.09
N GLU A 82 -53.50 -23.73 18.15
CA GLU A 82 -53.05 -25.09 18.43
C GLU A 82 -52.29 -25.63 17.21
N GLY A 83 -51.12 -26.25 17.43
CA GLY A 83 -50.18 -26.63 16.37
C GLY A 83 -49.17 -25.54 15.93
N ASP A 84 -49.39 -24.26 16.24
CA ASP A 84 -48.46 -23.18 15.86
C ASP A 84 -47.09 -23.29 16.54
N LYS A 85 -46.02 -23.09 15.74
CA LYS A 85 -44.63 -23.05 16.23
C LYS A 85 -44.28 -21.78 17.01
N ARG A 86 -44.91 -20.64 16.69
CA ARG A 86 -44.68 -19.33 17.33
C ARG A 86 -45.96 -18.50 17.36
N ALA A 87 -46.11 -17.63 18.35
CA ALA A 87 -47.19 -16.64 18.39
C ALA A 87 -46.94 -15.55 17.33
N ALA A 88 -47.81 -15.44 16.33
CA ALA A 88 -47.63 -14.43 15.27
C ALA A 88 -47.86 -12.99 15.82
N LYS A 89 -46.97 -12.06 15.44
CA LYS A 89 -46.91 -10.67 15.93
C LYS A 89 -48.11 -9.79 15.54
N TYR A 90 -48.76 -10.12 14.43
CA TYR A 90 -49.92 -9.41 13.90
C TYR A 90 -51.06 -10.40 13.59
N ARG A 91 -52.24 -9.87 13.27
CA ARG A 91 -53.42 -10.60 12.79
C ARG A 91 -54.11 -9.80 11.69
N SER A 92 -54.59 -10.49 10.64
CA SER A 92 -55.46 -9.90 9.62
C SER A 92 -56.91 -10.37 9.82
N PRO A 93 -57.94 -9.60 9.42
CA PRO A 93 -59.31 -10.10 9.38
C PRO A 93 -59.48 -11.37 8.57
N PHE A 94 -60.53 -12.14 8.86
CA PHE A 94 -60.91 -13.30 8.06
C PHE A 94 -61.50 -12.88 6.71
N GLY A 95 -60.93 -13.35 5.61
CA GLY A 95 -61.36 -13.04 4.25
C GLY A 95 -60.20 -13.03 3.25
N GLU A 96 -60.44 -12.41 2.09
CA GLU A 96 -59.36 -12.04 1.15
C GLU A 96 -58.47 -10.94 1.72
N TYR A 97 -57.32 -10.71 1.08
CA TYR A 97 -56.35 -9.73 1.53
C TYR A 97 -55.62 -9.02 0.38
N ASP A 98 -55.17 -7.80 0.68
CA ASP A 98 -54.36 -6.95 -0.19
C ASP A 98 -53.11 -6.43 0.55
N ALA A 99 -52.28 -5.63 -0.12
CA ALA A 99 -51.28 -4.79 0.53
C ALA A 99 -51.94 -3.64 1.32
N MET A 100 -51.19 -2.94 2.17
CA MET A 100 -51.66 -1.77 2.94
C MET A 100 -51.01 -0.47 2.46
N LEU A 101 -51.82 0.55 2.24
CA LEU A 101 -51.39 1.89 1.84
C LEU A 101 -51.56 2.91 2.99
N PRO A 102 -50.47 3.50 3.54
CA PRO A 102 -50.56 4.53 4.57
C PRO A 102 -51.33 5.77 4.12
N THR A 103 -52.38 6.13 4.83
CA THR A 103 -53.17 7.34 4.65
C THR A 103 -52.32 8.57 4.99
N HIS A 104 -52.17 9.50 4.04
CA HIS A 104 -51.38 10.72 4.22
C HIS A 104 -52.20 11.78 4.99
N PRO A 105 -51.74 12.29 6.16
CA PRO A 105 -52.57 13.10 7.07
C PRO A 105 -53.23 14.34 6.47
N THR A 106 -52.60 14.97 5.48
CA THR A 106 -53.07 16.20 4.83
C THR A 106 -53.37 16.07 3.34
N ASN A 107 -53.29 14.86 2.76
CA ASN A 107 -53.51 14.66 1.32
C ASN A 107 -54.33 13.39 1.06
N PRO A 108 -55.67 13.50 0.92
CA PRO A 108 -56.53 12.34 0.65
C PRO A 108 -56.29 11.69 -0.72
N HIS A 109 -55.57 12.36 -1.62
CA HIS A 109 -55.30 11.88 -2.99
C HIS A 109 -53.88 11.31 -3.18
N TYR A 110 -53.06 11.20 -2.12
CA TYR A 110 -51.66 10.74 -2.19
C TYR A 110 -51.46 9.40 -2.94
N TRP A 111 -52.40 8.46 -2.81
CA TRP A 111 -52.40 7.15 -3.50
C TRP A 111 -53.41 7.08 -4.68
N HIS A 112 -54.02 8.20 -5.05
CA HIS A 112 -55.01 8.29 -6.12
C HIS A 112 -54.51 9.11 -7.32
N ASP A 113 -53.76 10.19 -7.10
CA ASP A 113 -53.04 10.91 -8.15
C ASP A 113 -51.74 10.18 -8.49
N THR A 114 -51.77 9.36 -9.55
CA THR A 114 -50.60 8.62 -10.02
C THR A 114 -49.55 9.50 -10.69
N THR A 115 -49.88 10.75 -11.06
CA THR A 115 -48.92 11.70 -11.64
C THR A 115 -48.09 12.37 -10.55
N ALA A 116 -48.72 12.92 -9.51
CA ALA A 116 -48.01 13.44 -8.34
C ALA A 116 -47.23 12.34 -7.60
N LEU A 117 -47.78 11.12 -7.52
CA LEU A 117 -47.08 9.97 -6.92
C LEU A 117 -45.83 9.58 -7.72
N LYS A 118 -45.85 9.64 -9.07
CA LYS A 118 -44.64 9.42 -9.90
C LYS A 118 -43.58 10.51 -9.73
N GLN A 119 -43.96 11.73 -9.35
CA GLN A 119 -42.99 12.78 -9.00
C GLN A 119 -42.33 12.53 -7.64
N LYS A 120 -43.08 12.02 -6.65
CA LYS A 120 -42.58 11.66 -5.31
C LYS A 120 -41.88 10.31 -5.20
N ALA A 121 -42.14 9.38 -6.12
CA ALA A 121 -41.54 8.05 -6.14
C ALA A 121 -40.01 8.12 -6.30
N TYR A 122 -39.29 7.19 -5.66
CA TYR A 122 -37.83 7.15 -5.73
C TYR A 122 -37.39 6.76 -7.15
N LYS A 123 -36.51 7.52 -7.79
CA LYS A 123 -36.15 7.31 -9.19
C LYS A 123 -34.85 6.52 -9.31
N ILE A 124 -34.89 5.41 -10.04
CA ILE A 124 -33.70 4.66 -10.47
C ILE A 124 -33.68 4.74 -12.00
N ASP A 125 -32.57 5.17 -12.59
CA ASP A 125 -32.43 5.39 -14.04
C ASP A 125 -33.55 6.27 -14.63
N GLY A 126 -34.03 7.24 -13.84
CA GLY A 126 -35.17 8.12 -14.15
C GLY A 126 -36.56 7.50 -13.92
N HIS A 127 -36.66 6.17 -13.78
CA HIS A 127 -37.92 5.44 -13.64
C HIS A 127 -38.48 5.54 -12.20
N PRO A 128 -39.77 5.90 -12.01
CA PRO A 128 -40.38 6.07 -10.69
C PRO A 128 -40.69 4.72 -10.02
N CYS A 129 -40.11 4.49 -8.84
CA CYS A 129 -40.24 3.24 -8.09
C CYS A 129 -40.90 3.42 -6.72
N LEU A 130 -41.76 2.48 -6.35
CA LEU A 130 -42.40 2.37 -5.02
C LEU A 130 -41.65 1.33 -4.16
N VAL A 131 -41.50 1.60 -2.86
CA VAL A 131 -40.83 0.66 -1.94
C VAL A 131 -41.83 -0.36 -1.40
N LEU A 132 -41.46 -1.64 -1.36
CA LEU A 132 -42.24 -2.73 -0.75
C LEU A 132 -41.55 -3.25 0.51
N THR A 133 -42.26 -3.34 1.63
CA THR A 133 -41.73 -3.81 2.92
C THR A 133 -42.79 -4.57 3.72
N GLU A 134 -42.43 -5.44 4.65
CA GLU A 134 -43.36 -6.23 5.47
C GLU A 134 -43.67 -5.56 6.83
N GLY A 135 -44.94 -5.19 7.03
CA GLY A 135 -45.45 -4.56 8.25
C GLY A 135 -45.71 -3.05 8.13
N PHE A 136 -46.89 -2.62 8.56
CA PHE A 136 -47.42 -1.28 8.29
C PHE A 136 -46.61 -0.12 8.89
N PHE A 137 -46.02 -0.29 10.08
CA PHE A 137 -45.18 0.74 10.70
C PHE A 137 -43.96 1.12 9.85
N LYS A 138 -43.37 0.20 9.10
CA LYS A 138 -42.29 0.48 8.14
C LYS A 138 -42.76 1.35 6.98
N SER A 139 -43.94 1.06 6.44
CA SER A 139 -44.52 1.89 5.38
C SER A 139 -44.89 3.29 5.88
N ILE A 140 -45.34 3.43 7.13
CA ILE A 140 -45.55 4.74 7.77
C ILE A 140 -44.21 5.49 7.90
N ALA A 141 -43.15 4.84 8.38
CA ALA A 141 -41.81 5.44 8.49
C ALA A 141 -41.26 5.89 7.13
N GLY A 142 -41.43 5.08 6.07
CA GLY A 142 -41.08 5.45 4.70
C GLY A 142 -41.86 6.68 4.20
N CYS A 143 -43.19 6.62 4.21
CA CYS A 143 -44.04 7.70 3.70
C CYS A 143 -43.88 9.01 4.48
N THR A 144 -43.59 8.94 5.79
CA THR A 144 -43.25 10.09 6.64
C THR A 144 -42.03 10.87 6.13
N ASN A 145 -41.09 10.19 5.46
CA ASN A 145 -39.80 10.73 5.03
C ASN A 145 -39.72 10.95 3.50
N ASP A 146 -40.88 11.15 2.85
CA ASP A 146 -41.03 11.26 1.39
C ASP A 146 -40.43 10.07 0.62
N ILE A 147 -40.66 8.85 1.13
CA ILE A 147 -40.40 7.60 0.41
C ILE A 147 -41.74 6.87 0.27
N PRO A 148 -42.42 6.92 -0.90
CA PRO A 148 -43.68 6.20 -1.08
C PRO A 148 -43.50 4.69 -0.89
N THR A 149 -44.02 4.16 0.23
CA THR A 149 -43.83 2.79 0.66
C THR A 149 -45.17 2.07 0.88
N ILE A 150 -45.28 0.87 0.32
CA ILE A 150 -46.42 -0.03 0.46
C ILE A 150 -46.05 -1.13 1.46
N ALA A 151 -46.92 -1.42 2.42
CA ALA A 151 -46.72 -2.54 3.34
C ALA A 151 -47.39 -3.83 2.85
N LEU A 152 -46.64 -4.92 2.88
CA LEU A 152 -47.18 -6.26 2.77
C LEU A 152 -47.54 -6.77 4.18
N LEU A 153 -48.62 -7.57 4.27
CA LEU A 153 -49.07 -8.19 5.52
C LEU A 153 -48.06 -9.22 6.09
N GLY A 154 -47.15 -9.68 5.23
CA GLY A 154 -46.06 -10.61 5.45
C GLY A 154 -45.35 -10.88 4.11
N VAL A 155 -44.16 -11.50 4.13
CA VAL A 155 -43.28 -11.60 2.95
C VAL A 155 -43.89 -12.37 1.75
N GLU A 156 -44.77 -13.34 1.98
CA GLU A 156 -45.51 -14.05 0.91
C GLU A 156 -46.83 -13.37 0.51
N MET A 157 -47.23 -12.29 1.18
CA MET A 157 -48.57 -11.67 1.11
C MET A 157 -48.67 -10.53 0.07
N GLY A 158 -47.65 -10.36 -0.79
CA GLY A 158 -47.78 -9.59 -2.03
C GLY A 158 -48.45 -10.35 -3.17
N LEU A 159 -48.79 -11.63 -2.94
CA LEU A 159 -49.50 -12.50 -3.88
C LEU A 159 -50.79 -13.04 -3.25
N THR A 160 -51.78 -13.43 -4.06
CA THR A 160 -53.07 -14.00 -3.62
C THR A 160 -52.92 -15.26 -2.75
N SER A 161 -53.94 -15.64 -1.96
CA SER A 161 -53.80 -16.78 -1.02
C SER A 161 -53.48 -18.11 -1.70
N LYS A 162 -52.66 -18.94 -1.05
CA LYS A 162 -52.38 -20.33 -1.47
C LYS A 162 -53.64 -21.19 -1.47
N ASP A 163 -54.50 -20.99 -0.48
CA ASP A 163 -55.73 -21.78 -0.31
C ASP A 163 -56.81 -21.42 -1.36
N ALA A 164 -56.64 -20.29 -2.05
CA ALA A 164 -57.46 -19.85 -3.18
C ALA A 164 -56.86 -20.26 -4.54
N ASP A 165 -55.69 -20.91 -4.56
CA ASP A 165 -54.90 -21.19 -5.77
C ASP A 165 -54.81 -22.69 -6.06
N LEU A 166 -55.93 -23.24 -6.56
CA LEU A 166 -56.05 -24.64 -6.98
C LEU A 166 -55.16 -25.03 -8.18
N GLN A 167 -54.42 -24.10 -8.79
CA GLN A 167 -53.56 -24.34 -9.97
C GLN A 167 -52.07 -24.03 -9.73
N GLY A 168 -51.67 -23.56 -8.54
CA GLY A 168 -50.29 -23.14 -8.27
C GLY A 168 -49.87 -21.83 -8.99
N LYS A 169 -50.84 -21.03 -9.44
CA LYS A 169 -50.68 -19.75 -10.15
C LYS A 169 -51.10 -18.56 -9.27
N ARG A 170 -50.40 -18.34 -8.15
CA ARG A 170 -50.60 -17.12 -7.31
C ARG A 170 -50.33 -15.85 -8.13
N TYR A 171 -51.29 -14.93 -8.18
CA TYR A 171 -51.20 -13.63 -8.86
C TYR A 171 -50.81 -12.52 -7.87
N LEU A 172 -50.50 -11.31 -8.36
CA LEU A 172 -50.33 -10.13 -7.49
C LEU A 172 -51.62 -9.82 -6.71
N VAL A 173 -51.48 -9.24 -5.52
CA VAL A 173 -52.62 -8.62 -4.81
C VAL A 173 -53.08 -7.33 -5.52
N PRO A 174 -54.38 -6.94 -5.44
CA PRO A 174 -54.95 -5.88 -6.27
C PRO A 174 -54.22 -4.53 -6.24
N THR A 175 -53.72 -4.10 -5.08
CA THR A 175 -52.97 -2.84 -4.95
C THR A 175 -51.64 -2.88 -5.70
N LEU A 176 -50.91 -4.00 -5.67
CA LEU A 176 -49.67 -4.14 -6.42
C LEU A 176 -49.92 -4.26 -7.91
N GLU A 177 -50.97 -5.00 -8.30
CA GLU A 177 -51.36 -5.14 -9.71
C GLU A 177 -51.76 -3.77 -10.32
N ARG A 178 -52.48 -2.93 -9.57
CA ARG A 178 -52.82 -1.55 -9.97
C ARG A 178 -51.57 -0.73 -10.28
N TYR A 179 -50.60 -0.65 -9.35
CA TYR A 179 -49.40 0.17 -9.59
C TYR A 179 -48.45 -0.41 -10.65
N ALA A 180 -48.43 -1.73 -10.83
CA ALA A 180 -47.71 -2.37 -11.93
C ALA A 180 -48.34 -2.01 -13.30
N LYS A 181 -49.68 -2.02 -13.41
CA LYS A 181 -50.41 -1.56 -14.61
C LYS A 181 -50.23 -0.06 -14.89
N GLU A 182 -50.14 0.76 -13.84
CA GLU A 182 -49.80 2.19 -13.94
C GLU A 182 -48.33 2.44 -14.34
N GLY A 183 -47.49 1.41 -14.44
CA GLY A 183 -46.09 1.53 -14.88
C GLY A 183 -45.16 2.12 -13.82
N PHE A 184 -45.36 1.79 -12.54
CA PHE A 184 -44.37 2.02 -11.49
C PHE A 184 -43.38 0.84 -11.39
N GLY A 185 -42.11 1.14 -11.17
CA GLY A 185 -41.13 0.15 -10.71
C GLY A 185 -41.29 -0.17 -9.21
N PHE A 186 -40.60 -1.20 -8.74
CA PHE A 186 -40.69 -1.64 -7.35
C PHE A 186 -39.32 -1.92 -6.74
N ILE A 187 -39.11 -1.47 -5.50
CA ILE A 187 -37.88 -1.73 -4.71
C ILE A 187 -38.28 -2.56 -3.48
N ILE A 188 -37.85 -3.82 -3.42
CA ILE A 188 -38.15 -4.70 -2.29
C ILE A 188 -37.12 -4.48 -1.17
N GLY A 189 -37.59 -4.06 0.00
CA GLY A 189 -36.80 -3.82 1.20
C GLY A 189 -37.41 -4.51 2.42
N PHE A 190 -37.11 -5.80 2.57
CA PHE A 190 -37.50 -6.58 3.74
C PHE A 190 -36.46 -6.47 4.88
N ASP A 191 -36.80 -6.88 6.11
CA ASP A 191 -35.88 -6.85 7.28
C ASP A 191 -34.47 -7.39 6.95
N ALA A 192 -33.42 -6.80 7.52
CA ALA A 192 -32.03 -7.18 7.26
C ALA A 192 -31.70 -8.65 7.61
N ASP A 193 -32.33 -9.23 8.64
CA ASP A 193 -32.19 -10.64 9.01
C ASP A 193 -32.98 -11.61 8.11
N CYS A 194 -33.77 -11.09 7.17
CA CYS A 194 -34.42 -11.91 6.14
C CYS A 194 -33.52 -12.23 4.95
N ALA A 195 -32.41 -11.50 4.76
CA ALA A 195 -31.47 -11.72 3.66
C ALA A 195 -30.80 -13.11 3.69
N THR A 196 -30.74 -13.78 4.84
CA THR A 196 -30.19 -15.13 5.01
C THR A 196 -31.26 -16.22 5.17
N ASN A 197 -32.54 -15.90 4.91
CA ASN A 197 -33.66 -16.81 5.11
C ASN A 197 -34.24 -17.29 3.76
N ASP A 198 -33.90 -18.52 3.39
CA ASP A 198 -34.44 -19.29 2.26
C ASP A 198 -35.92 -19.02 1.93
N ASN A 199 -36.77 -18.99 2.95
CA ASN A 199 -38.22 -18.85 2.75
C ASN A 199 -38.59 -17.43 2.33
N VAL A 200 -37.87 -16.42 2.83
CA VAL A 200 -38.07 -15.02 2.46
C VAL A 200 -37.45 -14.75 1.09
N ILE A 201 -36.28 -15.31 0.78
CA ILE A 201 -35.69 -15.28 -0.56
C ILE A 201 -36.68 -15.89 -1.57
N LYS A 202 -37.17 -17.11 -1.31
CA LYS A 202 -38.16 -17.80 -2.17
C LYS A 202 -39.50 -17.06 -2.26
N ALA A 203 -39.90 -16.28 -1.24
CA ALA A 203 -41.07 -15.40 -1.31
C ALA A 203 -40.81 -14.16 -2.18
N GLN A 204 -39.68 -13.47 -1.96
CA GLN A 204 -39.24 -12.31 -2.71
C GLN A 204 -39.09 -12.61 -4.21
N LEU A 205 -38.50 -13.76 -4.57
CA LEU A 205 -38.37 -14.18 -5.96
C LEU A 205 -39.72 -14.46 -6.64
N LYS A 206 -40.68 -15.07 -5.94
CA LYS A 206 -42.04 -15.29 -6.48
C LYS A 206 -42.78 -13.98 -6.70
N LEU A 207 -42.67 -13.04 -5.76
CA LEU A 207 -43.25 -11.70 -5.89
C LEU A 207 -42.61 -10.94 -7.07
N ALA A 208 -41.29 -10.92 -7.15
CA ALA A 208 -40.56 -10.26 -8.22
C ALA A 208 -40.85 -10.87 -9.59
N HIS A 209 -40.99 -12.20 -9.70
CA HIS A 209 -41.42 -12.86 -10.94
C HIS A 209 -42.78 -12.35 -11.41
N GLN A 210 -43.77 -12.27 -10.51
CA GLN A 210 -45.11 -11.77 -10.86
C GLN A 210 -45.09 -10.28 -11.24
N LEU A 211 -44.27 -9.46 -10.58
CA LEU A 211 -44.05 -8.06 -10.96
C LEU A 211 -43.38 -7.93 -12.34
N LYS A 212 -42.36 -8.75 -12.66
CA LYS A 212 -41.68 -8.76 -13.98
C LYS A 212 -42.66 -9.01 -15.15
N LEU A 213 -43.76 -9.74 -14.95
CA LEU A 213 -44.76 -10.00 -16.01
C LEU A 213 -45.44 -8.71 -16.52
N PHE A 214 -45.50 -7.65 -15.71
CA PHE A 214 -46.02 -6.34 -16.09
C PHE A 214 -44.99 -5.47 -16.83
N LYS A 215 -43.78 -5.99 -17.09
CA LYS A 215 -42.65 -5.31 -17.75
C LYS A 215 -42.14 -4.07 -17.01
N VAL A 216 -42.46 -3.93 -15.73
CA VAL A 216 -41.92 -2.89 -14.84
C VAL A 216 -40.58 -3.34 -14.25
N PRO A 217 -39.64 -2.41 -13.95
CA PRO A 217 -38.37 -2.76 -13.36
C PRO A 217 -38.54 -3.10 -11.87
N VAL A 218 -37.84 -4.13 -11.41
CA VAL A 218 -37.88 -4.63 -10.03
C VAL A 218 -36.46 -4.68 -9.47
N TYR A 219 -36.29 -4.09 -8.29
CA TYR A 219 -35.02 -3.98 -7.59
C TYR A 219 -35.14 -4.55 -6.17
N SER A 220 -34.01 -4.81 -5.53
CA SER A 220 -33.90 -5.22 -4.14
C SER A 220 -32.92 -4.33 -3.38
N VAL A 221 -33.30 -4.01 -2.15
CA VAL A 221 -32.40 -3.49 -1.10
C VAL A 221 -32.32 -4.42 0.10
N THR A 222 -33.08 -5.53 0.12
CA THR A 222 -32.99 -6.58 1.14
C THR A 222 -31.54 -7.07 1.27
N GLY A 223 -30.94 -6.87 2.44
CA GLY A 223 -29.54 -7.23 2.74
C GLY A 223 -28.49 -6.14 2.47
N LEU A 224 -28.88 -4.93 2.03
CA LEU A 224 -27.93 -3.82 1.79
C LEU A 224 -27.62 -2.98 3.04
N TRP A 225 -28.19 -3.32 4.19
CA TRP A 225 -27.85 -2.80 5.52
C TRP A 225 -27.80 -3.92 6.55
N THR A 226 -27.10 -3.72 7.67
CA THR A 226 -26.98 -4.73 8.72
C THR A 226 -28.07 -4.60 9.80
N VAL A 227 -28.36 -5.71 10.48
CA VAL A 227 -29.23 -5.72 11.68
C VAL A 227 -28.73 -4.76 12.77
N THR A 228 -27.42 -4.48 12.81
CA THR A 228 -26.81 -3.51 13.73
C THR A 228 -27.00 -2.04 13.34
N GLU A 229 -27.21 -1.72 12.05
CA GLU A 229 -27.68 -0.38 11.65
C GLU A 229 -29.19 -0.22 11.90
N GLY A 230 -29.96 -1.31 11.76
CA GLY A 230 -31.37 -1.43 12.11
C GLY A 230 -31.96 -2.74 11.57
N LYS A 231 -32.88 -3.39 12.29
CA LYS A 231 -33.48 -4.64 11.80
C LYS A 231 -34.42 -4.37 10.62
N GLY A 232 -35.40 -3.49 10.80
CA GLY A 232 -36.27 -3.00 9.74
C GLY A 232 -35.80 -1.67 9.13
N MET A 233 -36.45 -1.27 8.03
CA MET A 233 -36.22 0.07 7.46
C MET A 233 -36.74 1.19 8.37
N ASP A 234 -37.72 0.92 9.23
CA ASP A 234 -38.13 1.83 10.32
C ASP A 234 -36.98 2.04 11.30
N ASP A 235 -36.41 0.95 11.83
CA ASP A 235 -35.28 1.00 12.75
C ASP A 235 -34.05 1.70 12.10
N TYR A 236 -33.75 1.40 10.82
CA TYR A 236 -32.63 2.05 10.11
C TYR A 236 -32.85 3.56 9.97
N ILE A 237 -34.04 3.99 9.54
CA ILE A 237 -34.36 5.40 9.35
C ILE A 237 -34.34 6.16 10.68
N GLN A 238 -34.84 5.54 11.77
CA GLN A 238 -34.78 6.09 13.12
C GLN A 238 -33.33 6.27 13.61
N ASN A 239 -32.47 5.27 13.40
CA ASN A 239 -31.08 5.27 13.88
C ASN A 239 -30.12 6.13 13.04
N ASN A 240 -30.35 6.22 11.71
CA ASN A 240 -29.36 6.73 10.75
C ASN A 240 -29.84 7.92 9.91
N GLY A 241 -31.13 8.27 9.97
CA GLY A 241 -31.76 9.33 9.18
C GLY A 241 -32.15 8.88 7.76
N ALA A 242 -33.28 9.40 7.27
CA ALA A 242 -33.84 9.00 5.97
C ALA A 242 -32.93 9.34 4.78
N GLU A 243 -32.20 10.46 4.80
CA GLU A 243 -31.27 10.81 3.72
C GLU A 243 -30.08 9.85 3.63
N ARG A 244 -29.66 9.24 4.75
CA ARG A 244 -28.69 8.14 4.71
C ARG A 244 -29.30 6.89 4.09
N PHE A 245 -30.55 6.55 4.41
CA PHE A 245 -31.27 5.44 3.77
C PHE A 245 -31.43 5.66 2.25
N LYS A 246 -31.93 6.82 1.81
CA LYS A 246 -32.07 7.20 0.39
C LYS A 246 -30.74 7.11 -0.37
N ARG A 247 -29.63 7.54 0.23
CA ARG A 247 -28.31 7.59 -0.42
C ARG A 247 -27.47 6.31 -0.32
N LYS A 248 -27.55 5.57 0.78
CA LYS A 248 -26.69 4.39 1.05
C LYS A 248 -27.40 3.04 0.86
N VAL A 249 -28.74 3.01 0.98
CA VAL A 249 -29.56 1.81 0.78
C VAL A 249 -30.29 1.88 -0.56
N LEU A 250 -31.20 2.85 -0.76
CA LEU A 250 -31.94 2.98 -2.03
C LEU A 250 -31.02 3.33 -3.20
N GLY A 251 -30.02 4.19 -2.97
CA GLY A 251 -28.97 4.53 -3.94
C GLY A 251 -27.98 3.39 -4.28
N LYS A 252 -28.20 2.19 -3.73
CA LYS A 252 -27.50 0.95 -4.08
C LYS A 252 -28.47 -0.16 -4.55
N ALA A 253 -29.74 0.15 -4.78
CA ALA A 253 -30.76 -0.84 -5.12
C ALA A 253 -30.35 -1.69 -6.34
N VAL A 254 -30.19 -3.00 -6.11
CA VAL A 254 -29.69 -3.94 -7.10
C VAL A 254 -30.88 -4.43 -7.94
N ASN A 255 -30.77 -4.42 -9.27
CA ASN A 255 -31.79 -5.04 -10.12
C ASN A 255 -32.01 -6.50 -9.69
N ILE A 256 -33.26 -6.94 -9.58
CA ILE A 256 -33.56 -8.25 -8.97
C ILE A 256 -32.88 -9.42 -9.71
N ALA A 257 -32.62 -9.32 -11.01
CA ALA A 257 -31.89 -10.36 -11.76
C ALA A 257 -30.37 -10.43 -11.45
N ALA A 258 -29.81 -9.37 -10.85
CA ALA A 258 -28.44 -9.36 -10.32
C ALA A 258 -28.42 -9.72 -8.81
N TRP A 259 -29.47 -9.38 -8.07
CA TRP A 259 -29.69 -9.84 -6.68
C TRP A 259 -29.94 -11.36 -6.63
N GLU A 260 -30.70 -11.90 -7.58
CA GLU A 260 -30.96 -13.34 -7.78
C GLU A 260 -29.66 -14.18 -7.78
N LYS A 261 -28.60 -13.68 -8.44
CA LYS A 261 -27.29 -14.36 -8.51
C LYS A 261 -26.54 -14.42 -7.18
N GLN A 262 -26.90 -13.60 -6.19
CA GLN A 262 -26.24 -13.56 -4.87
C GLN A 262 -26.78 -14.64 -3.91
N PHE A 263 -27.96 -15.20 -4.21
CA PHE A 263 -28.66 -16.18 -3.37
C PHE A 263 -28.95 -17.51 -4.08
N GLN A 264 -28.41 -17.70 -5.29
CA GLN A 264 -28.36 -19.00 -5.94
C GLN A 264 -27.34 -19.88 -5.23
N THR A 265 -27.82 -20.74 -4.32
CA THR A 265 -27.10 -21.97 -3.97
C THR A 265 -26.79 -22.70 -5.28
N PRO A 266 -25.57 -23.22 -5.51
CA PRO A 266 -25.23 -23.83 -6.80
C PRO A 266 -26.12 -25.05 -7.10
N GLU A 267 -27.15 -24.86 -7.94
CA GLU A 267 -27.88 -25.98 -8.54
C GLU A 267 -26.88 -26.74 -9.41
N THR A 268 -26.74 -28.05 -9.15
CA THR A 268 -25.66 -28.89 -9.69
C THR A 268 -25.93 -29.32 -11.14
N HIS A 269 -26.11 -28.32 -12.00
CA HIS A 269 -26.03 -28.45 -13.44
C HIS A 269 -24.61 -28.87 -13.84
N ARG A 270 -24.37 -30.18 -13.83
CA ARG A 270 -23.45 -30.80 -14.78
C ARG A 270 -23.91 -30.39 -16.17
N THR A 271 -23.22 -29.44 -16.77
CA THR A 271 -23.37 -29.15 -18.19
C THR A 271 -22.86 -30.37 -18.96
N ASP A 272 -23.74 -31.05 -19.72
CA ASP A 272 -23.39 -32.31 -20.41
C ASP A 272 -22.22 -32.16 -21.40
N LYS A 273 -21.85 -30.91 -21.74
CA LYS A 273 -20.54 -30.57 -22.27
C LYS A 273 -19.97 -29.36 -21.53
N LEU A 274 -18.79 -29.55 -20.93
CA LEU A 274 -17.96 -28.45 -20.43
C LEU A 274 -17.59 -27.50 -21.58
N PRO A 275 -17.62 -26.18 -21.37
CA PRO A 275 -17.11 -25.21 -22.33
C PRO A 275 -15.63 -25.46 -22.70
N PRO A 276 -15.20 -25.18 -23.93
CA PRO A 276 -13.78 -25.16 -24.28
C PRO A 276 -13.01 -24.13 -23.45
N ALA A 277 -11.89 -24.56 -22.85
CA ALA A 277 -11.03 -23.72 -22.01
C ALA A 277 -10.50 -22.45 -22.72
N ASP A 278 -10.42 -22.44 -24.06
CA ASP A 278 -10.01 -21.28 -24.85
C ASP A 278 -11.15 -20.32 -25.19
N LEU A 279 -12.41 -20.68 -24.94
CA LEU A 279 -13.56 -19.76 -24.94
C LEU A 279 -13.70 -19.09 -23.57
N ILE A 280 -13.65 -19.85 -22.48
CA ILE A 280 -13.68 -19.27 -21.12
C ILE A 280 -12.46 -18.39 -20.87
N GLY A 281 -11.26 -18.84 -21.27
CA GLY A 281 -10.05 -18.02 -21.19
C GLY A 281 -10.07 -16.78 -22.11
N ARG A 282 -10.93 -16.74 -23.13
CA ARG A 282 -11.18 -15.52 -23.92
C ARG A 282 -12.11 -14.56 -23.19
N GLU A 283 -13.19 -15.08 -22.62
CA GLU A 283 -14.18 -14.31 -21.87
C GLU A 283 -13.52 -13.60 -20.65
N ILE A 284 -12.79 -14.36 -19.82
CA ILE A 284 -12.04 -13.82 -18.67
C ILE A 284 -10.97 -12.82 -19.13
N ILE A 285 -10.41 -12.97 -20.34
CA ILE A 285 -9.48 -11.98 -20.88
C ILE A 285 -10.15 -10.64 -21.10
N GLU A 286 -11.34 -10.55 -21.70
CA GLU A 286 -11.92 -9.24 -21.98
C GLU A 286 -12.29 -8.47 -20.70
N ASP A 287 -12.72 -9.19 -19.65
CA ASP A 287 -12.95 -8.62 -18.32
C ASP A 287 -11.65 -8.11 -17.64
N TYR A 288 -10.52 -8.80 -17.82
CA TYR A 288 -9.26 -8.54 -17.09
C TYR A 288 -8.13 -7.91 -17.92
N ARG A 289 -8.27 -7.73 -19.25
CA ARG A 289 -7.21 -7.27 -20.18
C ARG A 289 -6.53 -5.96 -19.73
N ALA A 290 -7.30 -5.05 -19.14
CA ALA A 290 -6.79 -3.76 -18.65
C ALA A 290 -5.99 -3.86 -17.34
N ARG A 291 -6.00 -5.01 -16.65
CA ARG A 291 -5.45 -5.19 -15.30
C ARG A 291 -4.60 -6.45 -15.11
N LEU A 292 -4.51 -7.35 -16.08
CA LEU A 292 -3.75 -8.61 -15.97
C LEU A 292 -2.85 -8.79 -17.19
N LEU A 293 -1.55 -9.01 -16.96
CA LEU A 293 -0.54 -9.28 -18.01
C LEU A 293 0.43 -10.37 -17.57
N TRP A 294 0.95 -11.15 -18.52
CA TRP A 294 2.11 -12.01 -18.32
C TRP A 294 3.37 -11.25 -18.71
N ASN A 295 4.22 -10.94 -17.73
CA ASN A 295 5.53 -10.35 -17.96
C ASN A 295 6.55 -11.46 -18.27
N ASP A 296 7.03 -11.50 -19.52
CA ASP A 296 7.96 -12.53 -19.94
C ASP A 296 9.41 -12.31 -19.46
N GLU A 297 9.85 -11.07 -19.24
CA GLU A 297 11.18 -10.77 -18.68
C GLU A 297 11.32 -11.31 -17.25
N GLN A 298 10.27 -11.18 -16.45
CA GLN A 298 10.21 -11.65 -15.06
C GLN A 298 9.61 -13.07 -14.90
N LYS A 299 9.19 -13.70 -15.99
CA LYS A 299 8.49 -15.02 -16.04
C LYS A 299 7.37 -15.12 -14.99
N THR A 300 6.47 -14.14 -14.98
CA THR A 300 5.43 -14.04 -13.95
C THR A 300 4.18 -13.29 -14.42
N TRP A 301 3.06 -13.60 -13.80
CA TRP A 301 1.83 -12.82 -13.91
C TRP A 301 1.95 -11.51 -13.12
N MET A 302 1.41 -10.43 -13.68
CA MET A 302 1.35 -9.09 -13.09
C MET A 302 -0.12 -8.65 -13.04
N HIS A 303 -0.58 -8.17 -11.88
CA HIS A 303 -1.93 -7.62 -11.70
C HIS A 303 -1.86 -6.15 -11.30
N TYR A 304 -2.54 -5.29 -12.06
CA TYR A 304 -2.63 -3.85 -11.82
C TYR A 304 -3.58 -3.53 -10.67
N SER A 305 -3.20 -2.58 -9.82
CA SER A 305 -4.00 -2.07 -8.71
C SER A 305 -4.53 -3.16 -7.76
N LEU A 306 -3.75 -4.23 -7.53
CA LEU A 306 -4.14 -5.33 -6.64
C LEU A 306 -3.86 -5.03 -5.16
N GLU A 307 -2.60 -4.71 -4.83
CA GLU A 307 -2.15 -4.45 -3.46
C GLU A 307 -2.15 -2.96 -3.11
N ARG A 308 -1.88 -2.12 -4.12
CA ARG A 308 -1.76 -0.65 -4.05
C ARG A 308 -2.31 -0.06 -5.35
N SER A 309 -2.98 1.09 -5.27
CA SER A 309 -3.46 1.80 -6.46
C SER A 309 -2.30 2.13 -7.41
N GLY A 310 -2.55 2.07 -8.72
CA GLY A 310 -1.63 2.60 -9.74
C GLY A 310 -0.41 1.76 -10.10
N VAL A 311 -0.14 0.66 -9.38
CA VAL A 311 1.03 -0.20 -9.61
C VAL A 311 0.66 -1.62 -10.01
N TRP A 312 1.59 -2.31 -10.64
CA TRP A 312 1.50 -3.72 -11.02
C TRP A 312 2.22 -4.61 -10.01
N SER A 313 1.45 -5.44 -9.28
CA SER A 313 1.97 -6.44 -8.34
C SER A 313 2.20 -7.78 -9.03
N ALA A 314 3.29 -8.48 -8.70
CA ALA A 314 3.58 -9.80 -9.25
C ALA A 314 2.80 -10.89 -8.50
N VAL A 315 1.99 -11.68 -9.20
CA VAL A 315 1.16 -12.75 -8.62
C VAL A 315 1.63 -14.16 -9.03
N SER A 316 1.30 -15.16 -8.22
CA SER A 316 1.59 -16.56 -8.52
C SER A 316 0.59 -17.14 -9.53
N GLU A 317 1.00 -18.21 -10.23
CA GLU A 317 0.10 -18.92 -11.14
C GLU A 317 -1.04 -19.61 -10.37
N GLN A 318 -0.74 -20.15 -9.18
CA GLN A 318 -1.71 -20.70 -8.23
C GLN A 318 -2.76 -19.68 -7.77
N TYR A 319 -2.37 -18.42 -7.52
CA TYR A 319 -3.32 -17.35 -7.21
C TYR A 319 -4.26 -17.13 -8.39
N LEU A 320 -3.73 -17.02 -9.62
CA LEU A 320 -4.55 -16.82 -10.80
C LEU A 320 -5.44 -18.04 -11.10
N GLU A 321 -4.98 -19.27 -10.86
CA GLU A 321 -5.82 -20.47 -10.93
C GLU A 321 -6.97 -20.40 -9.92
N SER A 322 -6.74 -19.97 -8.67
CA SER A 322 -7.82 -19.81 -7.67
C SER A 322 -8.83 -18.71 -8.05
N VAL A 323 -8.38 -17.62 -8.69
CA VAL A 323 -9.27 -16.58 -9.23
C VAL A 323 -10.09 -17.10 -10.41
N VAL A 324 -9.48 -17.86 -11.32
CA VAL A 324 -10.22 -18.50 -12.44
C VAL A 324 -11.22 -19.53 -11.91
N ASP A 325 -10.89 -20.30 -10.88
CA ASP A 325 -11.79 -21.28 -10.28
C ASP A 325 -13.01 -20.61 -9.62
N ALA A 326 -12.80 -19.55 -8.82
CA ALA A 326 -13.91 -18.75 -8.28
C ALA A 326 -14.79 -18.12 -9.39
N ILE A 327 -14.19 -17.72 -10.52
CA ILE A 327 -14.94 -17.26 -11.69
C ILE A 327 -15.74 -18.40 -12.33
N LEU A 328 -15.19 -19.61 -12.45
CA LEU A 328 -15.91 -20.79 -12.95
C LEU A 328 -17.09 -21.15 -12.05
N GLU A 329 -16.88 -21.20 -10.73
CA GLU A 329 -17.94 -21.49 -9.75
C GLU A 329 -19.06 -20.43 -9.80
N SER A 330 -18.72 -19.14 -9.84
CA SER A 330 -19.71 -18.06 -9.98
C SER A 330 -20.48 -18.06 -11.32
N LYS A 331 -19.98 -18.77 -12.34
CA LYS A 331 -20.66 -19.03 -13.63
C LYS A 331 -21.37 -20.39 -13.67
N GLY A 332 -21.37 -21.15 -12.57
CA GLY A 332 -21.95 -22.49 -12.49
C GLY A 332 -21.15 -23.57 -13.24
N ILE A 333 -19.91 -23.28 -13.67
CA ILE A 333 -19.06 -24.19 -14.45
C ILE A 333 -18.28 -25.10 -13.48
N ILE A 334 -19.03 -25.90 -12.72
CA ILE A 334 -18.51 -26.81 -11.69
C ILE A 334 -18.40 -28.26 -12.19
N GLY A 335 -17.64 -29.09 -11.47
CA GLY A 335 -17.55 -30.52 -11.76
C GLY A 335 -16.65 -30.90 -12.95
N TYR A 336 -15.74 -30.02 -13.36
CA TYR A 336 -14.78 -30.23 -14.46
C TYR A 336 -13.70 -31.32 -14.20
N GLY A 337 -13.81 -32.06 -13.08
CA GLY A 337 -13.06 -33.28 -12.79
C GLY A 337 -11.63 -33.08 -12.27
N SER A 338 -10.80 -32.28 -12.96
CA SER A 338 -9.39 -32.08 -12.58
C SER A 338 -8.92 -30.64 -12.78
N ALA A 339 -7.99 -30.20 -11.93
CA ALA A 339 -7.39 -28.87 -11.99
C ALA A 339 -6.77 -28.53 -13.37
N ALA A 340 -6.40 -29.54 -14.16
CA ALA A 340 -5.91 -29.36 -15.52
C ALA A 340 -6.85 -28.58 -16.44
N TYR A 341 -8.16 -28.51 -16.16
CA TYR A 341 -9.08 -27.62 -16.89
C TYR A 341 -8.76 -26.13 -16.60
N VAL A 342 -8.61 -25.77 -15.32
CA VAL A 342 -8.22 -24.43 -14.86
C VAL A 342 -6.81 -24.06 -15.35
N THR A 343 -5.84 -24.97 -15.20
CA THR A 343 -4.47 -24.78 -15.72
C THR A 343 -4.46 -24.57 -17.24
N ASN A 344 -5.33 -25.26 -17.99
CA ASN A 344 -5.48 -25.03 -19.43
C ASN A 344 -6.09 -23.65 -19.76
N ILE A 345 -7.05 -23.16 -18.97
CA ILE A 345 -7.58 -21.79 -19.10
C ILE A 345 -6.44 -20.78 -18.88
N VAL A 346 -5.72 -20.86 -17.75
CA VAL A 346 -4.59 -19.97 -17.44
C VAL A 346 -3.50 -20.04 -18.51
N ALA A 347 -3.15 -21.24 -18.98
CA ALA A 347 -2.18 -21.42 -20.07
C ALA A 347 -2.68 -20.91 -21.44
N LYS A 348 -4.00 -20.79 -21.67
CA LYS A 348 -4.56 -20.10 -22.86
C LYS A 348 -4.54 -18.59 -22.66
N MET A 349 -4.82 -18.10 -21.45
CA MET A 349 -4.74 -16.68 -21.10
C MET A 349 -3.32 -16.15 -21.27
N ARG A 350 -2.30 -16.89 -20.79
CA ARG A 350 -0.87 -16.53 -20.86
C ARG A 350 -0.36 -16.27 -22.28
N ARG A 351 -0.98 -16.89 -23.29
CA ARG A 351 -0.65 -16.74 -24.71
C ARG A 351 -1.30 -15.53 -25.39
N ARG A 352 -2.27 -14.89 -24.74
CA ARG A 352 -3.01 -13.71 -25.24
C ARG A 352 -2.71 -12.44 -24.46
N LEU A 353 -2.40 -12.57 -23.17
CA LEU A 353 -1.93 -11.48 -22.29
C LEU A 353 -0.40 -11.41 -22.21
N PHE A 354 0.30 -11.90 -23.25
CA PHE A 354 1.76 -12.00 -23.27
C PHE A 354 2.41 -10.64 -23.54
N GLU A 355 3.17 -10.13 -22.58
CA GLU A 355 3.99 -8.93 -22.71
C GLU A 355 5.48 -9.31 -22.78
N ARG A 356 6.15 -8.96 -23.88
CA ARG A 356 7.55 -9.41 -24.14
C ARG A 356 8.58 -8.55 -23.42
N LEU A 357 8.34 -7.24 -23.36
CA LEU A 357 9.18 -6.24 -22.71
C LEU A 357 8.27 -5.42 -21.81
N TRP A 358 8.61 -5.28 -20.52
CA TRP A 358 7.69 -4.73 -19.55
C TRP A 358 7.43 -3.23 -19.74
N GLY A 359 8.44 -2.48 -20.20
CA GLY A 359 8.26 -1.09 -20.64
C GLY A 359 7.82 -0.12 -19.53
N GLU A 360 8.36 -0.25 -18.30
CA GLU A 360 8.11 0.73 -17.24
C GLU A 360 8.59 2.12 -17.66
N ARG A 361 7.70 3.12 -17.61
CA ARG A 361 7.99 4.51 -18.01
C ARG A 361 9.10 5.09 -17.11
N SER A 362 9.96 5.92 -17.70
CA SER A 362 11.25 6.30 -17.09
C SER A 362 11.09 7.04 -15.76
N ALA A 363 11.91 6.69 -14.76
CA ALA A 363 12.00 7.43 -13.50
C ALA A 363 12.57 8.85 -13.66
N ASN A 364 13.14 9.17 -14.83
CA ASN A 364 13.53 10.54 -15.20
C ASN A 364 12.36 11.35 -15.81
N GLU A 365 11.25 10.70 -16.18
CA GLU A 365 10.02 11.36 -16.68
C GLU A 365 8.96 11.51 -15.59
N ILE A 366 8.84 10.52 -14.70
CA ILE A 366 7.74 10.43 -13.74
C ILE A 366 8.17 9.96 -12.35
N LEU A 367 7.45 10.44 -11.34
CA LEU A 367 7.55 9.98 -9.95
C LEU A 367 6.16 9.50 -9.45
N PRO A 368 5.99 8.19 -9.17
CA PRO A 368 4.70 7.63 -8.74
C PRO A 368 4.39 7.84 -7.25
N PHE A 369 3.22 8.40 -6.94
CA PHE A 369 2.66 8.57 -5.58
C PHE A 369 1.48 7.60 -5.35
N THR A 370 0.77 7.66 -4.22
CA THR A 370 -0.41 6.80 -3.97
C THR A 370 -1.69 7.28 -4.66
N ASP A 371 -1.75 8.55 -5.02
CA ASP A 371 -2.90 9.28 -5.58
C ASP A 371 -2.78 9.56 -7.09
N GLY A 372 -1.55 9.65 -7.61
CA GLY A 372 -1.28 9.79 -9.04
C GLY A 372 0.20 9.61 -9.39
N VAL A 373 0.57 10.11 -10.58
CA VAL A 373 1.92 10.05 -11.13
C VAL A 373 2.37 11.48 -11.46
N LEU A 374 3.36 11.99 -10.73
CA LEU A 374 3.90 13.32 -10.98
C LEU A 374 4.75 13.29 -12.25
N ASN A 375 4.38 14.09 -13.25
CA ASN A 375 5.18 14.33 -14.45
C ASN A 375 6.29 15.33 -14.12
N LEU A 376 7.55 14.89 -14.21
CA LEU A 376 8.72 15.67 -13.79
C LEU A 376 9.07 16.81 -14.75
N ALA A 377 8.53 16.81 -15.98
CA ALA A 377 8.73 17.87 -16.96
C ALA A 377 7.69 19.00 -16.85
N THR A 378 6.48 18.70 -16.37
CA THR A 378 5.38 19.68 -16.26
C THR A 378 5.04 20.07 -14.82
N GLY A 379 5.50 19.31 -13.82
CA GLY A 379 5.12 19.47 -12.41
C GLY A 379 3.67 19.08 -12.11
N GLN A 380 2.95 18.46 -13.06
CA GLN A 380 1.54 18.11 -12.91
C GLN A 380 1.33 16.66 -12.47
N LEU A 381 0.32 16.42 -11.64
CA LEU A 381 -0.07 15.09 -11.19
C LEU A 381 -1.03 14.44 -12.21
N GLU A 382 -0.54 13.46 -12.96
CA GLU A 382 -1.31 12.66 -13.91
C GLU A 382 -2.08 11.53 -13.18
N PRO A 383 -3.28 11.13 -13.64
CA PRO A 383 -4.00 10.00 -13.07
C PRO A 383 -3.31 8.66 -13.38
N HIS A 384 -3.32 7.75 -12.40
CA HIS A 384 -2.75 6.41 -12.51
C HIS A 384 -3.27 5.62 -13.72
N THR A 385 -2.37 5.26 -14.64
CA THR A 385 -2.69 4.59 -15.91
C THR A 385 -1.90 3.28 -16.08
N PRO A 386 -2.52 2.12 -16.42
CA PRO A 386 -1.83 0.83 -16.57
C PRO A 386 -0.69 0.82 -17.60
N GLY A 387 -0.75 1.74 -18.57
CA GLY A 387 0.26 1.98 -19.60
C GLY A 387 1.61 2.47 -19.06
N ASN A 388 1.66 3.11 -17.89
CA ASN A 388 2.94 3.51 -17.27
C ASN A 388 3.76 2.31 -16.75
N ARG A 389 3.14 1.11 -16.65
CA ARG A 389 3.78 -0.17 -16.28
C ARG A 389 4.55 -0.17 -14.94
N LEU A 390 4.27 0.81 -14.09
CA LEU A 390 4.88 1.01 -12.77
C LEU A 390 4.79 -0.23 -11.87
N THR A 391 5.93 -0.67 -11.34
CA THR A 391 6.01 -1.75 -10.32
C THR A 391 6.13 -1.22 -8.88
N TRP A 392 6.21 0.09 -8.70
CA TRP A 392 6.48 0.77 -7.43
C TRP A 392 5.75 2.11 -7.35
N CYS A 393 5.55 2.60 -6.13
CA CYS A 393 5.05 3.94 -5.81
C CYS A 393 5.58 4.36 -4.44
N LEU A 394 5.74 5.67 -4.23
CA LEU A 394 5.95 6.28 -2.92
C LEU A 394 4.74 5.98 -2.01
N PRO A 395 4.91 5.85 -0.68
CA PRO A 395 3.85 5.44 0.23
C PRO A 395 2.90 6.58 0.66
N ARG A 396 2.97 7.75 0.02
CA ARG A 396 2.23 8.98 0.37
C ARG A 396 1.60 9.62 -0.87
N PRO A 397 0.54 10.45 -0.71
CA PRO A 397 0.02 11.29 -1.79
C PRO A 397 1.01 12.40 -2.18
N TYR A 398 0.79 13.03 -3.33
CA TYR A 398 1.58 14.20 -3.73
C TYR A 398 1.05 15.48 -3.06
N ASN A 399 1.96 16.34 -2.58
CA ASN A 399 1.62 17.60 -1.92
C ASN A 399 2.60 18.70 -2.33
N SER A 400 2.21 19.51 -3.32
CA SER A 400 3.02 20.60 -3.88
C SER A 400 3.15 21.84 -2.98
N ILE A 401 2.32 21.99 -1.94
CA ILE A 401 2.33 23.16 -1.04
C ILE A 401 3.15 22.93 0.24
N ALA A 402 3.70 21.73 0.44
CA ALA A 402 4.58 21.44 1.56
C ALA A 402 5.98 22.05 1.34
N THR A 403 6.42 22.91 2.26
CA THR A 403 7.70 23.66 2.15
C THR A 403 8.61 23.56 3.38
N GLY A 404 8.07 23.33 4.58
CA GLY A 404 8.86 23.23 5.82
C GLY A 404 9.44 21.84 6.06
N TRP A 405 10.77 21.73 6.11
CA TRP A 405 11.52 20.50 6.45
C TRP A 405 12.65 20.76 7.46
N THR A 406 12.42 21.69 8.39
CA THR A 406 13.44 22.27 9.27
C THR A 406 14.05 21.27 10.26
N LYS A 407 13.33 20.23 10.72
CA LYS A 407 13.93 19.21 11.59
C LYS A 407 14.89 18.32 10.81
N ILE A 408 14.52 17.91 9.60
CA ILE A 408 15.40 17.15 8.70
C ILE A 408 16.65 17.98 8.38
N ASP A 409 16.49 19.27 8.07
CA ASP A 409 17.60 20.18 7.75
C ASP A 409 18.55 20.39 8.94
N THR A 410 17.99 20.72 10.11
CA THR A 410 18.74 20.90 11.38
C THR A 410 19.49 19.62 11.76
N TRP A 411 18.86 18.45 11.60
CA TRP A 411 19.49 17.18 11.91
C TRP A 411 20.62 16.82 10.91
N LEU A 412 20.45 17.13 9.62
CA LEU A 412 21.51 16.96 8.63
C LEU A 412 22.74 17.80 9.02
N GLU A 413 22.57 19.09 9.32
CA GLU A 413 23.68 19.97 9.76
C GLU A 413 24.40 19.47 11.01
N GLN A 414 23.64 18.99 12.01
CA GLN A 414 24.20 18.41 13.22
C GLN A 414 24.97 17.10 12.94
N SER A 415 24.46 16.26 12.03
CA SER A 415 25.07 14.98 11.67
C SER A 415 26.34 15.11 10.85
N THR A 416 26.46 16.16 10.02
CA THR A 416 27.64 16.45 9.18
C THR A 416 28.63 17.40 9.84
N GLY A 417 28.43 17.77 11.12
CA GLY A 417 29.34 18.66 11.84
C GLY A 417 29.41 20.06 11.24
N THR A 418 28.33 20.55 10.63
CA THR A 418 28.26 21.79 9.83
C THR A 418 29.12 21.84 8.57
N ASN A 419 29.79 20.75 8.16
CA ASN A 419 30.43 20.70 6.84
C ASN A 419 29.35 20.70 5.75
N SER A 420 29.35 21.75 4.93
CA SER A 420 28.35 22.02 3.90
C SER A 420 28.44 21.04 2.72
N ALA A 421 29.64 20.67 2.28
CA ALA A 421 29.84 19.71 1.20
C ALA A 421 29.33 18.30 1.57
N HIS A 422 29.48 17.89 2.83
CA HIS A 422 28.86 16.68 3.36
C HIS A 422 27.32 16.77 3.39
N LYS A 423 26.75 17.92 3.80
CA LYS A 423 25.29 18.17 3.75
C LYS A 423 24.77 18.09 2.31
N GLU A 424 25.41 18.79 1.38
CA GLU A 424 25.12 18.80 -0.07
C GLU A 424 25.22 17.39 -0.67
N MET A 425 26.24 16.60 -0.31
CA MET A 425 26.43 15.23 -0.81
C MET A 425 25.31 14.29 -0.34
N LEU A 426 24.85 14.42 0.92
CA LEU A 426 23.69 13.66 1.41
C LEU A 426 22.41 14.08 0.68
N LEU A 427 22.13 15.38 0.57
CA LEU A 427 20.96 15.90 -0.15
C LEU A 427 20.92 15.47 -1.62
N CYS A 428 22.04 15.59 -2.34
CA CYS A 428 22.18 15.11 -3.71
C CYS A 428 22.01 13.58 -3.81
N PHE A 429 22.53 12.80 -2.85
CA PHE A 429 22.34 11.35 -2.83
C PHE A 429 20.87 10.97 -2.59
N ALA A 430 20.17 11.67 -1.70
CA ALA A 430 18.74 11.47 -1.47
C ALA A 430 17.91 11.81 -2.72
N ALA A 431 18.23 12.89 -3.43
CA ALA A 431 17.59 13.24 -4.70
C ALA A 431 17.91 12.21 -5.82
N ALA A 432 19.14 11.69 -5.86
CA ALA A 432 19.53 10.60 -6.76
C ALA A 432 18.75 9.31 -6.49
N VAL A 433 18.54 8.95 -5.22
CA VAL A 433 17.71 7.81 -4.80
C VAL A 433 16.24 8.01 -5.19
N LEU A 434 15.67 9.19 -4.92
CA LEU A 434 14.28 9.53 -5.26
C LEU A 434 13.99 9.40 -6.77
N ARG A 435 14.93 9.85 -7.61
CA ARG A 435 14.83 9.84 -9.08
C ARG A 435 15.36 8.55 -9.74
N GLY A 436 15.94 7.63 -8.95
CA GLY A 436 16.56 6.41 -9.48
C GLY A 436 17.75 6.68 -10.42
N ARG A 437 18.60 7.70 -10.12
CA ARG A 437 19.79 8.13 -10.90
C ARG A 437 20.95 7.13 -10.84
N CYS A 438 20.67 5.89 -11.20
CA CYS A 438 21.63 4.79 -11.22
C CYS A 438 22.65 4.90 -12.38
N ASP A 439 22.40 5.79 -13.35
CA ASP A 439 23.35 6.23 -14.39
C ASP A 439 24.64 6.87 -13.82
N LEU A 440 24.58 7.36 -12.58
CA LEU A 440 25.75 7.90 -11.88
C LEU A 440 26.78 6.82 -11.54
N GLN A 441 26.36 5.55 -11.45
CA GLN A 441 27.14 4.41 -10.93
C GLN A 441 27.74 4.66 -9.53
N LYS A 442 27.07 5.44 -8.68
CA LYS A 442 27.53 5.75 -7.32
C LYS A 442 26.84 4.91 -6.25
N PHE A 443 27.54 4.68 -5.15
CA PHE A 443 26.96 4.16 -3.90
C PHE A 443 27.55 4.92 -2.70
N LEU A 444 26.75 5.12 -1.67
CA LEU A 444 27.16 5.84 -0.46
C LEU A 444 27.67 4.84 0.59
N HIS A 445 28.78 5.17 1.26
CA HIS A 445 29.35 4.39 2.36
C HIS A 445 29.56 5.30 3.56
N LEU A 446 28.69 5.14 4.56
CA LEU A 446 28.76 5.86 5.81
C LEU A 446 29.59 5.07 6.83
N ILE A 447 30.63 5.71 7.35
CA ILE A 447 31.57 5.11 8.31
C ILE A 447 31.48 5.89 9.61
N GLY A 448 31.48 5.19 10.75
CA GLY A 448 31.61 5.84 12.07
C GLY A 448 31.05 4.95 13.17
N VAL A 449 31.28 5.34 14.43
CA VAL A 449 30.94 4.52 15.60
C VAL A 449 29.42 4.35 15.84
N GLY A 450 29.04 3.38 16.67
CA GLY A 450 27.66 3.18 17.11
C GLY A 450 27.06 4.46 17.75
N GLY A 451 25.81 4.77 17.39
CA GLY A 451 25.07 5.94 17.87
C GLY A 451 25.27 7.24 17.07
N SER A 452 26.07 7.26 16.00
CA SER A 452 26.36 8.48 15.24
C SER A 452 25.33 8.91 14.18
N GLY A 453 24.13 8.32 14.15
CA GLY A 453 23.07 8.73 13.21
C GLY A 453 23.08 8.11 11.80
N LYS A 454 24.07 7.28 11.44
CA LYS A 454 24.10 6.52 10.16
C LYS A 454 22.78 5.77 9.87
N SER A 455 22.25 5.08 10.89
CA SER A 455 20.99 4.33 10.80
C SER A 455 19.77 5.23 10.61
N THR A 456 19.80 6.44 11.20
CA THR A 456 18.79 7.49 11.00
C THR A 456 18.81 7.98 9.54
N TYR A 457 19.99 8.15 8.94
CA TYR A 457 20.09 8.50 7.52
C TYR A 457 19.52 7.41 6.59
N THR A 458 19.85 6.13 6.83
CA THR A 458 19.28 5.03 6.04
C THR A 458 17.75 4.96 6.15
N ARG A 459 17.19 5.28 7.33
CA ARG A 459 15.73 5.30 7.54
C ARG A 459 15.06 6.54 6.97
N LEU A 460 15.71 7.70 6.96
CA LEU A 460 15.25 8.87 6.22
C LEU A 460 15.14 8.57 4.71
N LEU A 461 16.13 7.91 4.12
CA LEU A 461 16.03 7.44 2.72
C LEU A 461 14.90 6.42 2.53
N GLU A 462 14.77 5.46 3.45
CA GLU A 462 13.72 4.44 3.42
C GLU A 462 12.32 5.03 3.58
N ALA A 463 12.13 6.10 4.35
CA ALA A 463 10.88 6.83 4.46
C ALA A 463 10.62 7.71 3.21
N VAL A 464 11.66 8.34 2.65
CA VAL A 464 11.57 9.11 1.41
C VAL A 464 11.08 8.23 0.25
N ILE A 465 11.59 7.01 0.03
CA ILE A 465 11.08 6.15 -1.06
C ILE A 465 10.00 5.13 -0.65
N GLY A 466 9.88 4.82 0.64
CA GLY A 466 9.03 3.78 1.22
C GLY A 466 9.73 2.41 1.36
N PRO A 467 9.61 1.72 2.52
CA PRO A 467 10.29 0.44 2.79
C PRO A 467 9.92 -0.69 1.83
N GLN A 468 8.69 -0.66 1.29
CA GLN A 468 8.26 -1.60 0.25
C GLN A 468 9.12 -1.52 -1.02
N ASN A 469 9.79 -0.40 -1.26
CA ASN A 469 10.69 -0.17 -2.40
C ASN A 469 12.19 -0.38 -2.05
N CYS A 470 12.52 -0.69 -0.79
CA CYS A 470 13.87 -1.02 -0.32
C CYS A 470 14.15 -2.53 -0.30
N TRP A 471 15.42 -2.93 -0.41
CA TRP A 471 15.92 -4.24 0.03
C TRP A 471 16.99 -4.02 1.10
N ASN A 472 16.88 -4.74 2.21
CA ASN A 472 17.79 -4.71 3.35
C ASN A 472 18.48 -6.08 3.45
N GLY A 473 19.81 -6.13 3.59
CA GLY A 473 20.58 -7.38 3.71
C GLY A 473 22.09 -7.13 3.80
N SER A 474 22.92 -8.15 3.53
CA SER A 474 24.39 -8.04 3.53
C SER A 474 25.02 -8.17 2.15
N LEU A 475 26.30 -7.78 2.06
CA LEU A 475 27.13 -7.98 0.86
C LEU A 475 27.28 -9.47 0.50
N THR A 476 27.20 -10.36 1.50
CA THR A 476 27.21 -11.83 1.30
C THR A 476 25.91 -12.31 0.67
N ASP A 477 24.76 -11.77 1.12
CA ASP A 477 23.44 -12.14 0.59
C ASP A 477 23.30 -11.77 -0.90
N LEU A 478 23.94 -10.68 -1.34
CA LEU A 478 23.96 -10.28 -2.75
C LEU A 478 24.65 -11.29 -3.68
N GLU A 479 25.46 -12.24 -3.18
CA GLU A 479 26.01 -13.31 -4.01
C GLU A 479 25.04 -14.53 -4.12
N ASP A 480 23.95 -14.60 -3.34
CA ASP A 480 22.86 -15.58 -3.54
C ASP A 480 21.86 -15.12 -4.63
N LYS A 481 21.65 -16.00 -5.61
CA LYS A 481 20.70 -15.80 -6.72
C LYS A 481 19.25 -15.65 -6.24
N HIS A 482 18.90 -16.21 -5.08
CA HIS A 482 17.57 -16.08 -4.49
C HIS A 482 17.31 -14.68 -3.92
N GLU A 483 18.30 -14.07 -3.25
CA GLU A 483 18.21 -12.70 -2.74
C GLU A 483 18.34 -11.67 -3.86
N VAL A 484 19.22 -11.91 -4.85
CA VAL A 484 19.27 -11.10 -6.09
C VAL A 484 17.90 -11.05 -6.78
N ALA A 485 17.11 -12.12 -6.74
CA ALA A 485 15.75 -12.14 -7.31
C ALA A 485 14.71 -11.31 -6.51
N ARG A 486 15.03 -10.86 -5.28
CA ARG A 486 14.20 -9.94 -4.48
C ARG A 486 14.49 -8.46 -4.72
N LEU A 487 15.56 -8.12 -5.45
CA LEU A 487 15.87 -6.77 -5.90
C LEU A 487 14.95 -6.28 -7.03
N ILE A 488 14.18 -7.18 -7.64
CA ILE A 488 13.22 -6.86 -8.71
C ILE A 488 12.10 -5.97 -8.14
N GLY A 489 11.89 -4.81 -8.74
CA GLY A 489 10.93 -3.79 -8.26
C GLY A 489 11.45 -2.90 -7.12
N LYS A 490 12.73 -3.01 -6.75
CA LYS A 490 13.35 -2.20 -5.68
C LYS A 490 14.12 -1.00 -6.25
N ARG A 491 14.27 0.05 -5.44
CA ARG A 491 14.88 1.34 -5.79
C ARG A 491 16.07 1.74 -4.89
N LEU A 492 16.17 1.17 -3.70
CA LEU A 492 17.33 1.29 -2.80
C LEU A 492 17.76 -0.08 -2.29
N VAL A 493 19.06 -0.31 -2.27
CA VAL A 493 19.71 -1.38 -1.50
C VAL A 493 20.34 -0.77 -0.26
N ILE A 494 19.95 -1.25 0.91
CA ILE A 494 20.52 -0.86 2.20
C ILE A 494 21.33 -2.04 2.73
N LEU A 495 22.60 -1.79 3.01
CA LEU A 495 23.57 -2.75 3.54
C LEU A 495 24.00 -2.24 4.93
N PRO A 496 23.18 -2.46 5.98
CA PRO A 496 23.43 -1.89 7.30
C PRO A 496 24.56 -2.62 8.02
N ASP A 497 25.36 -1.84 8.73
CA ASP A 497 26.40 -2.20 9.69
C ASP A 497 27.23 -3.43 9.30
N GLN A 498 27.77 -3.36 8.08
CA GLN A 498 28.59 -4.41 7.47
C GLN A 498 29.95 -4.56 8.14
N ASP A 499 30.39 -5.81 8.25
CA ASP A 499 31.76 -6.19 8.59
C ASP A 499 32.73 -6.02 7.42
N LYS A 500 34.04 -6.17 7.70
CA LYS A 500 35.10 -6.15 6.69
C LYS A 500 34.86 -7.20 5.61
N VAL A 501 34.95 -6.81 4.34
CA VAL A 501 34.64 -7.71 3.20
C VAL A 501 35.63 -8.88 3.16
N THR A 502 35.13 -10.11 3.24
CA THR A 502 35.93 -11.35 3.15
C THR A 502 35.66 -12.16 1.89
N GLY A 503 34.58 -11.86 1.16
CA GLY A 503 34.11 -12.63 0.01
C GLY A 503 34.17 -11.89 -1.33
N SER A 504 33.52 -12.50 -2.32
CA SER A 504 33.29 -11.90 -3.64
C SER A 504 32.35 -10.70 -3.55
N LEU A 505 32.61 -9.66 -4.36
CA LEU A 505 31.72 -8.51 -4.58
C LEU A 505 31.14 -8.52 -6.01
N SER A 506 30.98 -9.70 -6.63
CA SER A 506 30.70 -9.82 -8.06
C SER A 506 29.35 -9.23 -8.46
N ASN A 507 28.30 -9.48 -7.69
CA ASN A 507 26.97 -8.93 -7.92
C ASN A 507 26.86 -7.50 -7.39
N PHE A 508 27.50 -7.14 -6.27
CA PHE A 508 27.57 -5.74 -5.82
C PHE A 508 28.24 -4.82 -6.87
N LYS A 509 29.31 -5.29 -7.51
CA LYS A 509 29.97 -4.60 -8.63
C LYS A 509 29.08 -4.49 -9.88
N ARG A 510 28.24 -5.49 -10.16
CA ARG A 510 27.28 -5.45 -11.28
C ARG A 510 26.13 -4.48 -11.00
N LEU A 511 25.58 -4.55 -9.78
CA LEU A 511 24.50 -3.70 -9.27
C LEU A 511 24.88 -2.21 -9.31
N THR A 512 26.01 -1.86 -8.70
CA THR A 512 26.56 -0.48 -8.74
C THR A 512 27.04 -0.07 -10.14
N GLY A 513 27.20 -1.02 -11.07
CA GLY A 513 27.71 -0.79 -12.42
C GLY A 513 26.68 -0.68 -13.53
N GLN A 514 25.39 -0.88 -13.22
CA GLN A 514 24.33 -1.02 -14.23
C GLN A 514 24.55 -2.19 -15.21
N ASP A 515 25.32 -3.20 -14.77
CA ASP A 515 25.42 -4.48 -15.45
C ASP A 515 24.20 -5.35 -15.16
N THR A 516 23.91 -6.30 -16.04
CA THR A 516 22.82 -7.26 -15.84
C THR A 516 23.14 -8.20 -14.67
N LEU A 517 22.29 -8.23 -13.65
CA LEU A 517 22.24 -9.22 -12.57
C LEU A 517 21.48 -10.47 -13.02
N CYS A 518 21.77 -11.62 -12.39
CA CYS A 518 21.10 -12.90 -12.66
C CYS A 518 20.60 -13.49 -11.34
N GLY A 519 19.29 -13.38 -11.11
CA GLY A 519 18.59 -13.98 -9.96
C GLY A 519 17.86 -15.26 -10.34
N ARG A 520 17.38 -16.02 -9.35
CA ARG A 520 16.51 -17.17 -9.55
C ARG A 520 15.43 -17.22 -8.47
N ARG A 521 14.16 -17.14 -8.87
CA ARG A 521 13.03 -17.42 -7.96
C ARG A 521 12.95 -18.94 -7.73
N LEU A 522 12.59 -19.38 -6.52
CA LEU A 522 12.56 -20.81 -6.18
C LEU A 522 11.63 -21.58 -7.13
N TYR A 523 12.09 -22.74 -7.61
CA TYR A 523 11.41 -23.57 -8.63
C TYR A 523 11.08 -22.90 -9.98
N LYS A 524 11.65 -21.71 -10.27
CA LYS A 524 11.53 -21.03 -11.57
C LYS A 524 12.88 -20.99 -12.32
N ASP A 525 12.84 -20.48 -13.54
CA ASP A 525 14.02 -20.17 -14.35
C ASP A 525 14.84 -19.00 -13.78
N GLY A 526 16.04 -18.78 -14.35
CA GLY A 526 16.84 -17.59 -14.06
C GLY A 526 16.21 -16.34 -14.67
N ILE A 527 16.22 -15.24 -13.92
CA ILE A 527 15.73 -13.93 -14.34
C ILE A 527 16.92 -12.98 -14.44
N ASN A 528 17.07 -12.35 -15.60
CA ASN A 528 18.12 -11.38 -15.88
C ASN A 528 17.53 -9.97 -15.91
N PHE A 529 18.08 -9.04 -15.13
CA PHE A 529 17.60 -7.65 -15.04
C PHE A 529 18.75 -6.70 -14.67
N ARG A 530 18.56 -5.39 -14.84
CA ARG A 530 19.45 -4.36 -14.28
C ARG A 530 18.75 -3.71 -13.09
N PHE A 531 19.50 -3.40 -12.03
CA PHE A 531 18.93 -2.80 -10.82
C PHE A 531 18.72 -1.28 -11.02
N PRO A 532 17.48 -0.77 -11.02
CA PRO A 532 17.19 0.61 -11.44
C PRO A 532 17.13 1.56 -10.23
N GLY A 533 18.22 1.56 -9.45
CA GLY A 533 18.33 2.20 -8.15
C GLY A 533 19.77 2.34 -7.66
N LEU A 534 19.95 2.85 -6.44
CA LEU A 534 21.28 3.02 -5.82
C LEU A 534 21.46 2.12 -4.59
N ALA A 535 22.68 2.08 -4.05
CA ALA A 535 23.01 1.35 -2.84
C ALA A 535 23.63 2.26 -1.77
N ILE A 536 23.33 1.97 -0.50
CA ILE A 536 23.95 2.57 0.67
C ILE A 536 24.51 1.48 1.59
N VAL A 537 25.71 1.72 2.12
CA VAL A 537 26.44 0.85 3.05
C VAL A 537 26.66 1.63 4.35
N THR A 538 26.45 1.02 5.51
CA THR A 538 26.94 1.56 6.80
C THR A 538 27.91 0.58 7.45
N SER A 539 28.91 1.10 8.18
CA SER A 539 29.84 0.28 8.96
C SER A 539 30.52 1.08 10.07
N ASN A 540 31.17 0.37 11.01
CA ASN A 540 31.95 1.00 12.09
C ASN A 540 33.37 1.42 11.67
N ALA A 541 33.88 0.87 10.56
CA ALA A 541 35.21 1.15 9.99
C ALA A 541 35.20 0.92 8.45
N PRO A 542 36.21 1.36 7.69
CA PRO A 542 36.27 1.09 6.25
C PRO A 542 36.36 -0.42 5.94
N ILE A 543 35.31 -0.97 5.31
CA ILE A 543 35.19 -2.42 5.05
C ILE A 543 35.85 -2.88 3.74
N PHE A 544 36.02 -1.96 2.79
CA PHE A 544 36.58 -2.25 1.47
C PHE A 544 38.11 -2.06 1.51
N HIS A 545 38.85 -3.06 1.00
CA HIS A 545 40.33 -3.01 0.97
C HIS A 545 40.85 -2.10 -0.15
N ALA A 546 42.09 -1.61 -0.03
CA ALA A 546 42.78 -0.83 -1.07
C ALA A 546 42.74 -1.49 -2.45
N ASP A 547 43.04 -2.80 -2.50
CA ASP A 547 43.06 -3.63 -3.70
C ASP A 547 41.66 -3.95 -4.26
N GLY A 548 40.60 -3.31 -3.75
CA GLY A 548 39.28 -3.28 -4.39
C GLY A 548 39.32 -2.76 -5.84
N GLY A 549 40.37 -2.01 -6.19
CA GLY A 549 40.75 -1.63 -7.55
C GLY A 549 39.91 -0.51 -8.17
N SER A 550 40.38 0.06 -9.29
CA SER A 550 39.84 1.20 -10.04
C SER A 550 38.33 1.43 -10.04
N TRP A 551 37.53 0.36 -10.11
CA TRP A 551 36.07 0.46 -10.15
C TRP A 551 35.47 0.91 -8.80
N LEU A 552 36.12 0.58 -7.68
CA LEU A 552 35.65 0.95 -6.34
C LEU A 552 35.80 2.46 -6.13
N THR A 553 37.02 3.00 -6.30
CA THR A 553 37.33 4.44 -6.12
C THR A 553 36.40 5.33 -6.95
N ARG A 554 36.10 4.94 -8.19
CA ARG A 554 35.22 5.72 -9.08
C ARG A 554 33.75 5.71 -8.65
N ARG A 555 33.30 4.71 -7.88
CA ARG A 555 31.89 4.50 -7.51
C ARG A 555 31.56 4.80 -6.05
N ILE A 556 32.51 4.69 -5.14
CA ILE A 556 32.29 4.92 -3.71
C ILE A 556 32.18 6.43 -3.42
N LEU A 557 31.15 6.80 -2.66
CA LEU A 557 31.08 8.06 -1.92
C LEU A 557 31.29 7.69 -0.45
N MET A 558 32.47 7.96 0.09
CA MET A 558 32.80 7.65 1.48
C MET A 558 32.63 8.91 2.33
N LEU A 559 31.90 8.81 3.45
CA LEU A 559 31.59 9.94 4.31
C LEU A 559 31.62 9.50 5.79
N ALA A 560 32.28 10.30 6.63
CA ALA A 560 32.41 10.04 8.06
C ALA A 560 31.22 10.62 8.86
N PHE A 561 30.57 9.77 9.63
CA PHE A 561 29.55 10.12 10.63
C PHE A 561 30.15 9.86 12.02
N ASP A 562 30.98 10.79 12.49
CA ASP A 562 31.66 10.69 13.80
C ASP A 562 30.99 11.52 14.91
N HIS A 563 30.12 12.47 14.54
CA HIS A 563 29.32 13.24 15.49
C HIS A 563 28.26 12.37 16.16
N LYS A 564 28.29 12.30 17.49
CA LYS A 564 27.22 11.70 18.30
C LYS A 564 26.25 12.79 18.77
N PRO A 565 24.92 12.58 18.70
CA PRO A 565 23.95 13.45 19.36
C PRO A 565 24.22 13.58 20.86
N ALA A 566 23.82 14.69 21.47
CA ALA A 566 23.96 14.89 22.90
C ALA A 566 23.10 13.89 23.69
N ALA A 567 23.61 13.43 24.84
CA ALA A 567 22.87 12.51 25.70
C ALA A 567 21.53 13.13 26.14
N GLY A 568 20.42 12.48 25.78
CA GLY A 568 19.05 13.00 25.94
C GLY A 568 18.34 13.34 24.63
N GLN A 569 19.04 13.49 23.51
CA GLN A 569 18.44 13.68 22.18
C GLN A 569 17.96 12.37 21.51
N LEU A 570 17.85 11.28 22.28
CA LEU A 570 17.30 9.98 21.84
C LEU A 570 15.77 10.03 21.72
N LYS A 571 15.28 10.93 20.88
CA LYS A 571 13.90 10.89 20.37
C LYS A 571 13.77 9.86 19.26
N ASP A 572 12.54 9.45 18.99
CA ASP A 572 12.20 8.84 17.70
C ASP A 572 12.18 9.92 16.60
N LEU A 573 13.33 10.14 15.98
CA LEU A 573 13.50 11.06 14.85
C LEU A 573 12.71 10.62 13.61
N GLU A 574 12.34 9.34 13.49
CA GLU A 574 11.60 8.82 12.34
C GLU A 574 10.16 9.36 12.40
N THR A 575 9.52 9.28 13.58
CA THR A 575 8.24 9.95 13.85
C THR A 575 8.34 11.49 13.78
N GLU A 576 9.49 12.10 14.12
CA GLU A 576 9.65 13.56 13.96
C GLU A 576 9.80 14.01 12.49
N PHE A 577 10.31 13.15 11.59
CA PHE A 577 10.52 13.46 10.17
C PHE A 577 9.30 13.19 9.28
N GLU A 578 8.44 12.23 9.61
CA GLU A 578 7.27 11.86 8.78
C GLU A 578 6.42 13.06 8.31
N PRO A 579 6.09 14.08 9.15
CA PRO A 579 5.33 15.26 8.70
C PRO A 579 6.07 16.14 7.68
N GLU A 580 7.41 16.09 7.67
CA GLU A 580 8.27 16.92 6.82
C GLU A 580 8.62 16.24 5.49
N LEU A 581 8.40 14.92 5.35
CA LEU A 581 8.76 14.16 4.15
C LEU A 581 8.17 14.72 2.85
N SER A 582 6.98 15.32 2.88
CA SER A 582 6.39 15.95 1.69
C SER A 582 7.19 17.19 1.24
N ALA A 583 7.55 18.06 2.19
CA ALA A 583 8.38 19.23 1.91
C ALA A 583 9.80 18.84 1.49
N PHE A 584 10.38 17.86 2.17
CA PHE A 584 11.69 17.32 1.82
C PHE A 584 11.66 16.68 0.42
N THR A 585 10.58 15.99 0.02
CA THR A 585 10.40 15.48 -1.35
C THR A 585 10.41 16.62 -2.37
N ASN A 586 9.71 17.73 -2.10
CA ASN A 586 9.68 18.88 -3.00
C ASN A 586 11.06 19.55 -3.11
N TYR A 587 11.80 19.66 -2.00
CA TYR A 587 13.19 20.14 -2.01
C TYR A 587 14.12 19.22 -2.82
N LEU A 588 14.05 17.90 -2.60
CA LEU A 588 14.79 16.91 -3.39
C LEU A 588 14.37 16.86 -4.87
N LEU A 589 13.21 17.43 -5.23
CA LEU A 589 12.77 17.63 -6.61
C LEU A 589 13.25 18.96 -7.21
N SER A 590 13.55 19.99 -6.40
CA SER A 590 14.08 21.26 -6.91
C SER A 590 15.56 21.19 -7.32
N ILE A 591 16.36 20.29 -6.73
CA ILE A 591 17.80 20.16 -7.05
C ILE A 591 18.00 19.81 -8.54
N PRO A 592 18.78 20.57 -9.33
CA PRO A 592 19.01 20.26 -10.74
C PRO A 592 19.69 18.90 -10.97
N ASN A 593 19.33 18.21 -12.07
CA ASN A 593 19.95 16.92 -12.41
C ASN A 593 21.46 17.03 -12.68
N ASP A 594 21.93 18.20 -13.13
CA ASP A 594 23.35 18.48 -13.37
C ASP A 594 24.10 18.78 -12.07
N GLU A 595 23.45 19.39 -11.07
CA GLU A 595 24.01 19.63 -9.74
C GLU A 595 24.23 18.30 -8.99
N ILE A 596 23.21 17.43 -8.98
CA ILE A 596 23.32 16.04 -8.49
C ILE A 596 24.47 15.31 -9.21
N THR A 597 24.67 15.58 -10.51
CA THR A 597 25.75 14.96 -11.28
C THR A 597 27.12 15.55 -10.94
N ARG A 598 27.24 16.87 -10.74
CA ARG A 598 28.46 17.57 -10.28
C ARG A 598 28.93 16.99 -8.96
N VAL A 599 28.09 17.08 -7.92
CA VAL A 599 28.40 16.70 -6.54
C VAL A 599 28.74 15.22 -6.44
N LEU A 600 27.87 14.35 -6.97
CA LEU A 600 28.06 12.91 -6.79
C LEU A 600 29.13 12.31 -7.72
N ARG A 601 29.48 12.95 -8.84
CA ARG A 601 30.64 12.53 -9.66
C ARG A 601 31.96 13.22 -9.28
N ARG A 602 31.93 14.33 -8.53
CA ARG A 602 33.07 15.25 -8.29
C ARG A 602 33.60 15.81 -9.62
N LEU A 603 32.70 16.44 -10.38
CA LEU A 603 33.06 17.13 -11.63
C LEU A 603 33.40 18.59 -11.31
N GLY A 604 34.56 18.78 -10.68
CA GLY A 604 35.09 20.05 -10.20
C GLY A 604 36.58 19.93 -9.91
N SER A 605 37.16 20.94 -9.26
CA SER A 605 38.53 20.90 -8.70
C SER A 605 38.61 20.11 -7.39
N ASP A 606 37.45 19.74 -6.83
CA ASP A 606 37.24 19.12 -5.53
C ASP A 606 38.00 17.76 -5.42
N GLY A 607 38.94 17.69 -4.48
CA GLY A 607 39.90 16.60 -4.37
C GLY A 607 39.34 15.26 -3.83
N VAL A 608 40.26 14.40 -3.39
CA VAL A 608 39.91 13.22 -2.60
C VAL A 608 39.39 13.68 -1.24
N SER A 609 38.24 13.20 -0.80
CA SER A 609 37.76 13.49 0.57
C SER A 609 38.70 12.89 1.61
N ALA A 610 38.92 13.59 2.73
CA ALA A 610 39.78 13.16 3.83
C ALA A 610 39.48 11.72 4.27
N THR A 611 38.20 11.35 4.41
CA THR A 611 37.80 9.99 4.80
C THR A 611 38.28 8.92 3.80
N LEU A 612 38.20 9.20 2.50
CA LEU A 612 38.64 8.29 1.44
C LEU A 612 40.17 8.22 1.35
N TRP A 613 40.87 9.35 1.52
CA TRP A 613 42.33 9.39 1.54
C TRP A 613 42.88 8.63 2.75
N GLN A 614 42.41 8.91 3.96
CA GLN A 614 42.76 8.18 5.18
C GLN A 614 42.41 6.69 5.13
N SER A 615 41.35 6.31 4.41
CA SER A 615 41.06 4.89 4.14
C SER A 615 42.11 4.27 3.21
N LYS A 616 42.59 5.01 2.20
CA LYS A 616 43.68 4.56 1.31
C LYS A 616 45.03 4.49 2.02
N LEU A 617 45.42 5.50 2.81
CA LEU A 617 46.67 5.49 3.59
C LEU A 617 46.80 4.25 4.48
N ARG A 618 45.71 3.87 5.17
CA ARG A 618 45.66 2.69 6.06
C ARG A 618 45.67 1.33 5.33
N THR A 619 45.53 1.29 4.00
CA THR A 619 45.33 0.03 3.27
C THR A 619 46.19 -0.15 2.02
N ASP A 620 46.69 0.92 1.40
CA ASP A 620 47.50 0.89 0.18
C ASP A 620 48.92 1.41 0.46
N SER A 621 49.92 0.55 0.35
CA SER A 621 51.31 0.95 0.61
C SER A 621 51.84 1.95 -0.42
N ILE A 622 51.24 2.05 -1.61
CA ILE A 622 51.58 3.10 -2.58
C ILE A 622 50.98 4.44 -2.14
N ALA A 623 49.77 4.47 -1.56
CA ALA A 623 49.18 5.73 -1.09
C ALA A 623 49.95 6.34 0.09
N ALA A 624 50.32 5.51 1.07
CA ALA A 624 51.18 5.94 2.18
C ALA A 624 52.53 6.50 1.70
N TRP A 625 53.20 5.80 0.77
CA TRP A 625 54.44 6.29 0.17
C TRP A 625 54.27 7.58 -0.65
N VAL A 626 53.16 7.73 -1.39
CA VAL A 626 52.85 8.94 -2.17
C VAL A 626 52.58 10.13 -1.27
N ASN A 627 51.87 9.93 -0.15
CA ASN A 627 51.61 10.98 0.84
C ASN A 627 52.90 11.58 1.39
N ASP A 628 53.81 10.71 1.84
CA ASP A 628 54.97 11.10 2.62
C ASP A 628 56.13 11.56 1.71
N LEU A 629 56.43 10.81 0.64
CA LEU A 629 57.67 10.95 -0.13
C LEU A 629 57.49 11.42 -1.59
N VAL A 630 56.28 11.72 -2.06
CA VAL A 630 56.04 12.17 -3.45
C VAL A 630 55.40 13.56 -3.47
N ILE A 631 55.82 14.38 -4.44
CA ILE A 631 55.28 15.72 -4.71
C ILE A 631 54.78 15.77 -6.15
N HIS A 632 53.58 16.32 -6.35
CA HIS A 632 53.08 16.69 -7.68
C HIS A 632 53.87 17.90 -8.20
N ALA A 633 54.53 17.72 -9.34
CA ALA A 633 55.42 18.69 -9.92
C ALA A 633 55.36 18.56 -11.45
N PRO A 634 54.45 19.26 -12.15
CA PRO A 634 54.13 19.05 -13.57
C PRO A 634 55.33 19.04 -14.53
N HIS A 635 56.43 19.71 -14.19
CA HIS A 635 57.65 19.77 -15.01
C HIS A 635 58.73 18.75 -14.62
N ALA A 636 58.59 18.06 -13.49
CA ALA A 636 59.54 17.05 -13.03
C ALA A 636 59.44 15.76 -13.85
N GLN A 637 60.56 15.04 -13.99
CA GLN A 637 60.62 13.72 -14.61
C GLN A 637 61.48 12.79 -13.75
N THR A 638 60.86 11.79 -13.10
CA THR A 638 61.57 10.87 -12.19
C THR A 638 61.61 9.46 -12.77
N GLN A 639 62.78 8.80 -12.71
CA GLN A 639 62.97 7.45 -13.24
C GLN A 639 62.15 6.43 -12.43
N ILE A 640 61.38 5.56 -13.10
CA ILE A 640 60.55 4.54 -12.43
C ILE A 640 61.43 3.54 -11.68
N GLY A 641 62.51 3.07 -12.31
CA GLY A 641 63.39 2.05 -11.77
C GLY A 641 62.82 0.64 -11.82
N SER A 642 63.55 -0.31 -11.24
CA SER A 642 63.18 -1.72 -11.19
C SER A 642 63.85 -2.53 -10.08
N ASP A 643 64.72 -1.91 -9.28
CA ASP A 643 65.45 -2.54 -8.20
C ASP A 643 64.72 -2.34 -6.86
N ARG A 644 64.49 -3.45 -6.14
CA ARG A 644 63.85 -3.49 -4.81
C ARG A 644 64.83 -3.15 -3.69
N HIS A 645 66.13 -3.29 -3.96
CA HIS A 645 67.23 -3.19 -2.99
C HIS A 645 68.08 -1.92 -3.16
N GLN A 646 67.65 -0.95 -4.00
CA GLN A 646 68.41 0.28 -4.30
C GLN A 646 68.91 1.01 -3.04
N TRP A 647 68.14 0.94 -1.95
CA TRP A 647 68.47 1.51 -0.63
C TRP A 647 68.37 0.45 0.47
N ALA A 648 69.00 -0.71 0.26
CA ALA A 648 69.14 -1.77 1.26
C ALA A 648 70.35 -1.51 2.16
N ASP A 649 71.53 -1.38 1.56
CA ASP A 649 72.83 -1.36 2.25
C ASP A 649 73.48 0.03 2.28
N GLN A 650 72.73 1.08 1.92
CA GLN A 650 73.18 2.47 1.83
C GLN A 650 72.07 3.47 2.25
N PRO A 651 72.42 4.63 2.83
CA PRO A 651 71.46 5.63 3.29
C PRO A 651 70.63 6.20 2.12
N TYR A 652 69.33 6.38 2.35
CA TYR A 652 68.39 6.88 1.33
C TYR A 652 68.72 8.30 0.87
N ASN A 653 68.68 8.54 -0.45
CA ASN A 653 68.82 9.86 -1.03
C ASN A 653 67.74 10.09 -2.11
N PRO A 654 66.77 11.00 -1.91
CA PRO A 654 65.67 11.23 -2.85
C PRO A 654 66.12 11.82 -4.19
N LEU A 655 67.23 12.57 -4.25
CA LEU A 655 67.69 13.26 -5.46
C LEU A 655 68.22 12.30 -6.53
N ILE A 656 68.63 11.09 -6.14
CA ILE A 656 69.17 10.05 -7.04
C ILE A 656 68.40 8.71 -6.94
N SER A 657 67.31 8.67 -6.17
CA SER A 657 66.45 7.50 -6.06
C SER A 657 65.55 7.34 -7.29
N THR A 658 65.26 6.09 -7.64
CA THR A 658 64.12 5.80 -8.53
C THR A 658 62.82 5.77 -7.72
N LEU A 659 61.67 5.92 -8.39
CA LEU A 659 60.36 5.86 -7.74
C LEU A 659 60.14 4.48 -7.08
N PHE A 660 60.42 3.39 -7.79
CA PHE A 660 60.28 2.03 -7.26
C PHE A 660 61.30 1.73 -6.14
N GLY A 661 62.52 2.25 -6.24
CA GLY A 661 63.54 2.12 -5.19
C GLY A 661 63.18 2.88 -3.91
N SER A 662 62.60 4.08 -4.04
CA SER A 662 62.06 4.87 -2.92
C SER A 662 60.88 4.15 -2.27
N TYR A 663 59.89 3.71 -3.06
CA TYR A 663 58.76 2.92 -2.60
C TYR A 663 59.20 1.65 -1.85
N CYS A 664 60.14 0.90 -2.42
CA CYS A 664 60.67 -0.31 -1.79
C CYS A 664 61.58 -0.05 -0.59
N HIS A 665 62.09 1.17 -0.40
CA HIS A 665 62.75 1.60 0.84
C HIS A 665 61.72 1.97 1.90
N TYR A 666 60.77 2.84 1.57
CA TYR A 666 59.66 3.26 2.43
C TYR A 666 58.92 2.06 3.03
N CYS A 667 58.52 1.08 2.20
CA CYS A 667 57.87 -0.12 2.71
C CYS A 667 58.74 -0.91 3.70
N ARG A 668 60.08 -0.94 3.53
CA ARG A 668 60.98 -1.66 4.46
C ARG A 668 61.11 -0.94 5.80
N ILE A 669 61.17 0.40 5.81
CA ILE A 669 61.27 1.17 7.08
C ILE A 669 59.91 1.26 7.81
N SER A 670 58.80 1.37 7.08
CA SER A 670 57.45 1.46 7.64
C SER A 670 56.77 0.09 7.89
N GLY A 671 57.49 -1.02 7.72
CA GLY A 671 56.98 -2.38 7.93
C GLY A 671 55.92 -2.87 6.93
N LEU A 672 55.67 -2.11 5.86
CA LEU A 672 54.66 -2.40 4.84
C LEU A 672 55.16 -3.42 3.80
N GLN A 673 54.23 -4.08 3.12
CA GLN A 673 54.57 -4.96 2.00
C GLN A 673 54.58 -4.19 0.67
N ALA A 674 55.74 -4.22 -0.01
CA ALA A 674 55.91 -3.60 -1.33
C ALA A 674 55.39 -4.51 -2.45
N LYS A 675 54.53 -3.93 -3.31
CA LYS A 675 53.99 -4.54 -4.54
C LYS A 675 55.11 -4.82 -5.56
N GLY A 676 54.88 -5.78 -6.45
CA GLY A 676 55.84 -6.16 -7.50
C GLY A 676 56.01 -5.09 -8.58
N LYS A 677 57.23 -4.97 -9.12
CA LYS A 677 57.63 -3.92 -10.11
C LYS A 677 56.72 -3.80 -11.33
N ASN A 678 56.08 -4.89 -11.75
CA ASN A 678 55.21 -4.93 -12.93
C ASN A 678 53.90 -4.17 -12.67
N ASN A 679 53.38 -4.24 -11.44
CA ASN A 679 52.12 -3.61 -11.04
C ASN A 679 52.36 -2.17 -10.56
N PHE A 680 53.43 -1.94 -9.78
CA PHE A 680 53.75 -0.62 -9.19
C PHE A 680 53.56 0.57 -10.14
N SER A 681 54.09 0.50 -11.37
CA SER A 681 53.96 1.63 -12.32
C SER A 681 52.56 1.84 -12.90
N ALA A 682 51.68 0.83 -12.82
CA ALA A 682 50.27 0.93 -13.20
C ALA A 682 49.44 1.41 -12.01
N ASP A 683 49.54 0.73 -10.85
CA ASP A 683 48.87 1.10 -9.60
C ASP A 683 49.16 2.56 -9.20
N LEU A 684 50.41 3.03 -9.36
CA LEU A 684 50.79 4.42 -9.08
C LEU A 684 50.10 5.42 -10.02
N ILE A 685 50.08 5.15 -11.32
CA ILE A 685 49.43 6.03 -12.30
C ILE A 685 47.90 6.02 -12.11
N GLU A 686 47.32 4.87 -11.79
CA GLU A 686 45.90 4.76 -11.42
C GLU A 686 45.59 5.58 -10.16
N LEU A 687 46.41 5.48 -9.11
CA LEU A 687 46.20 6.25 -7.87
C LEU A 687 46.23 7.75 -8.12
N VAL A 688 47.30 8.27 -8.75
CA VAL A 688 47.47 9.72 -8.94
C VAL A 688 46.46 10.31 -9.93
N GLN A 689 46.13 9.62 -11.03
CA GLN A 689 45.16 10.12 -12.00
C GLN A 689 43.70 9.94 -11.56
N GLN A 690 43.33 8.74 -11.07
CA GLN A 690 41.93 8.36 -10.81
C GLN A 690 41.48 8.61 -9.37
N THR A 691 42.42 8.86 -8.45
CA THR A 691 42.12 9.24 -7.06
C THR A 691 42.50 10.71 -6.86
N LEU A 692 43.78 11.07 -7.00
CA LEU A 692 44.27 12.44 -6.71
C LEU A 692 43.98 13.48 -7.82
N GLY A 693 43.41 13.09 -8.95
CA GLY A 693 43.05 14.01 -10.05
C GLY A 693 44.23 14.56 -10.87
N TRP A 694 45.46 14.10 -10.61
CA TRP A 694 46.70 14.55 -11.27
C TRP A 694 46.81 14.03 -12.71
N SER A 695 45.95 14.55 -13.58
CA SER A 695 45.73 14.08 -14.96
C SER A 695 46.88 14.36 -15.94
N ASP A 696 47.79 15.26 -15.59
CA ASP A 696 49.04 15.56 -16.32
C ASP A 696 50.12 14.47 -16.14
N VAL A 697 50.07 13.75 -15.01
CA VAL A 697 51.04 12.72 -14.64
C VAL A 697 50.96 11.54 -15.61
N GLN A 698 52.08 11.21 -16.25
CA GLN A 698 52.12 10.21 -17.32
C GLN A 698 53.48 9.51 -17.41
N TRP A 699 53.49 8.26 -17.89
CA TRP A 699 54.74 7.58 -18.22
C TRP A 699 55.34 8.15 -19.51
N ALA A 700 56.67 8.22 -19.56
CA ALA A 700 57.40 8.60 -20.76
C ALA A 700 58.72 7.80 -20.86
N ARG A 701 59.54 8.14 -21.86
CA ARG A 701 60.96 7.77 -21.89
C ARG A 701 61.84 9.01 -21.84
N ASP A 702 62.99 8.90 -21.18
CA ASP A 702 64.04 9.91 -21.26
C ASP A 702 64.87 9.78 -22.56
N ALA A 703 65.80 10.71 -22.77
CA ALA A 703 66.71 10.72 -23.92
C ALA A 703 67.65 9.49 -24.00
N THR A 704 67.75 8.70 -22.92
CA THR A 704 68.50 7.43 -22.87
C THR A 704 67.59 6.20 -22.99
N GLY A 705 66.28 6.40 -23.26
CA GLY A 705 65.28 5.37 -23.47
C GLY A 705 64.72 4.72 -22.19
N ARG A 706 65.13 5.17 -20.98
CA ARG A 706 64.66 4.61 -19.69
C ARG A 706 63.21 5.04 -19.44
N ARG A 707 62.45 4.22 -18.70
CA ARG A 707 61.08 4.57 -18.30
C ARG A 707 61.11 5.59 -17.16
N VAL A 708 60.46 6.73 -17.38
CA VAL A 708 60.24 7.80 -16.39
C VAL A 708 58.74 8.04 -16.20
N ILE A 709 58.36 8.70 -15.11
CA ILE A 709 57.05 9.36 -14.97
C ILE A 709 57.29 10.87 -14.94
N ARG A 710 56.50 11.59 -15.72
CA ARG A 710 56.42 13.06 -15.73
C ARG A 710 55.35 13.51 -14.74
N GLY A 711 55.52 14.68 -14.12
CA GLY A 711 54.57 15.24 -13.16
C GLY A 711 54.79 14.83 -11.70
N LEU A 712 55.78 13.97 -11.40
CA LEU A 712 56.10 13.51 -10.04
C LEU A 712 57.58 13.77 -9.71
N LYS A 713 57.83 14.32 -8.51
CA LYS A 713 59.15 14.44 -7.87
C LYS A 713 59.16 13.63 -6.56
N LEU A 714 60.32 13.14 -6.13
CA LEU A 714 60.51 12.69 -4.73
C LEU A 714 60.74 13.90 -3.81
N ARG A 715 60.12 13.87 -2.63
CA ARG A 715 60.32 14.87 -1.56
C ARG A 715 61.77 14.82 -1.08
N SER A 716 62.36 16.00 -0.90
CA SER A 716 63.73 16.23 -0.44
C SER A 716 63.76 17.35 0.61
N ASP A 717 64.76 17.32 1.49
CA ASP A 717 64.90 18.29 2.57
C ASP A 717 65.03 19.72 1.99
N GLY A 718 64.03 20.57 2.26
CA GLY A 718 63.88 21.91 1.68
C GLY A 718 62.71 22.08 0.69
N ASP A 719 61.99 21.01 0.32
CA ASP A 719 60.72 21.15 -0.41
C ASP A 719 59.60 21.65 0.52
N SER A 720 59.00 22.80 0.21
CA SER A 720 57.95 23.45 1.01
C SER A 720 56.51 23.03 0.66
N ALA A 721 56.32 22.03 -0.21
CA ALA A 721 54.97 21.53 -0.52
C ALA A 721 54.36 20.81 0.70
N PRO A 722 53.07 20.99 1.02
CA PRO A 722 52.42 20.29 2.14
C PRO A 722 52.41 18.77 1.95
N PHE A 723 52.03 18.00 2.99
CA PHE A 723 51.65 16.61 2.78
C PHE A 723 50.23 16.53 2.21
N LEU A 724 49.94 15.45 1.50
CA LEU A 724 48.63 15.26 0.85
C LEU A 724 47.49 15.24 1.87
N GLU A 725 47.71 14.60 3.01
CA GLU A 725 46.75 14.57 4.12
C GLU A 725 46.46 15.97 4.69
N ASP A 726 47.46 16.86 4.82
CA ASP A 726 47.26 18.23 5.30
C ASP A 726 46.38 19.03 4.33
N SER A 727 46.71 19.01 3.04
CA SER A 727 45.98 19.75 2.00
C SER A 727 44.53 19.26 1.84
N VAL A 728 44.32 17.94 1.94
CA VAL A 728 42.98 17.34 1.89
C VAL A 728 42.17 17.65 3.16
N ALA A 729 42.83 17.83 4.32
CA ALA A 729 42.16 18.21 5.56
C ALA A 729 41.79 19.71 5.63
N THR A 730 42.47 20.57 4.86
CA THR A 730 42.10 22.00 4.76
C THR A 730 40.91 22.27 3.86
N ASP A 731 40.78 21.56 2.73
CA ASP A 731 39.65 21.71 1.80
C ASP A 731 38.28 21.42 2.48
N ASP A 732 38.25 20.49 3.44
CA ASP A 732 37.05 20.15 4.24
C ASP A 732 36.64 21.24 5.27
N LEU A 733 37.42 22.33 5.39
CA LEU A 733 37.21 23.45 6.33
C LEU A 733 37.17 24.84 5.67
N SER A 734 37.65 25.00 4.44
CA SER A 734 37.66 26.28 3.72
C SER A 734 37.01 26.18 2.34
N ASP A 735 35.70 26.46 2.27
CA ASP A 735 35.27 27.60 1.45
C ASP A 735 33.86 28.11 1.77
N HIS A 736 33.49 29.25 1.16
CA HIS A 736 32.22 29.99 1.32
C HIS A 736 32.12 30.92 2.54
N ARG A 737 33.12 31.79 2.71
CA ARG A 737 32.85 33.19 3.04
C ARG A 737 33.08 34.03 1.79
N SER A 738 32.17 34.96 1.53
CA SER A 738 32.18 35.80 0.33
C SER A 738 33.37 36.75 0.29
N ASP A 739 33.97 36.90 -0.89
CA ASP A 739 34.83 38.03 -1.25
C ASP A 739 34.03 39.34 -1.25
N ASP A 740 33.77 39.90 -0.06
CA ASP A 740 33.20 41.24 0.11
C ASP A 740 33.46 41.76 1.54
N LEU A 741 34.71 42.16 1.82
CA LEU A 741 35.04 43.06 2.94
C LEU A 741 36.35 43.81 2.65
N SER A 742 36.43 45.06 3.10
CA SER A 742 37.36 46.06 2.59
C SER A 742 38.80 45.92 3.10
N ASP A 743 39.74 46.19 2.20
CA ASP A 743 41.13 46.56 2.49
C ASP A 743 41.18 47.83 3.35
N ASP A 744 41.51 47.70 4.64
CA ASP A 744 41.91 48.85 5.47
C ASP A 744 42.86 48.47 6.63
N LEU A 745 43.92 49.26 6.77
CA LEU A 745 45.16 48.99 7.50
C LEU A 745 45.02 48.89 9.03
N LYS A 746 45.82 48.00 9.65
CA LYS A 746 46.94 48.43 10.53
C LYS A 746 47.93 47.33 10.93
N HIS A 747 49.22 47.64 10.77
CA HIS A 747 50.32 46.93 11.43
C HIS A 747 50.34 47.20 12.94
N TYR A 748 50.78 46.20 13.71
CA TYR A 748 51.57 46.42 14.93
C TYR A 748 52.77 45.46 14.95
N TYR A 749 53.96 46.00 15.19
CA TYR A 749 55.20 45.23 15.37
C TYR A 749 55.47 45.05 16.88
N SER A 750 55.91 43.86 17.26
CA SER A 750 56.71 43.62 18.47
C SER A 750 57.63 42.41 18.25
N ASN A 751 58.92 42.56 18.50
CA ASN A 751 59.96 41.58 18.16
C ASN A 751 60.34 40.67 19.35
N SER A 752 61.10 39.60 19.05
CA SER A 752 61.88 38.73 19.98
C SER A 752 61.05 37.80 20.90
N SER A 753 61.58 36.66 21.37
CA SER A 753 62.97 36.14 21.27
C SER A 753 63.01 34.60 21.13
N ASP A 754 64.19 34.09 20.78
CA ASP A 754 64.48 32.72 20.37
C ASP A 754 64.41 31.61 21.45
N ASP A 755 64.21 30.38 20.95
CA ASP A 755 64.76 29.08 21.40
C ASP A 755 64.28 28.38 22.71
N PRO A 756 64.52 27.04 22.84
CA PRO A 756 63.53 26.17 23.50
C PRO A 756 64.07 25.28 24.64
N ASP A 757 63.18 24.93 25.58
CA ASP A 757 63.09 23.60 26.23
C ASP A 757 61.89 23.57 27.18
N ASP A 758 61.00 22.58 27.04
CA ASP A 758 60.46 21.75 28.15
C ASP A 758 59.37 20.78 27.65
N LEU A 759 59.79 19.60 27.17
CA LEU A 759 58.93 18.44 27.05
C LEU A 759 59.12 17.56 28.30
N LEU A 760 58.02 17.14 28.95
CA LEU A 760 57.91 16.14 30.03
C LEU A 760 57.57 16.62 31.47
N THR A 761 56.62 17.54 31.66
CA THR A 761 55.77 17.47 32.88
C THR A 761 54.29 17.76 32.58
N LEU A 762 53.45 16.70 32.55
CA LEU A 762 51.99 16.66 32.85
C LEU A 762 51.31 15.36 32.33
N LYS A 763 51.95 14.20 32.59
CA LYS A 763 51.30 12.87 32.48
C LYS A 763 51.19 12.21 33.85
N LEU A 764 50.45 12.85 34.75
CA LEU A 764 49.96 12.34 36.05
C LEU A 764 48.97 13.39 36.61
N LEU A 765 48.12 12.99 37.57
CA LEU A 765 47.10 13.83 38.24
C LEU A 765 45.88 14.27 37.37
N ALA A 766 45.12 13.29 36.88
CA ALA A 766 43.77 13.51 36.33
C ALA A 766 42.84 12.29 36.57
N SER A 767 42.87 11.73 37.79
CA SER A 767 41.92 10.69 38.23
C SER A 767 41.83 10.66 39.75
N LYS A 768 40.59 10.61 40.27
CA LYS A 768 40.15 11.00 41.63
C LYS A 768 39.98 12.52 41.79
N ASP A 769 38.91 13.04 42.41
CA ASP A 769 37.85 12.40 43.21
C ASP A 769 36.43 12.63 42.66
N GLU A 770 35.48 11.77 43.08
CA GLU A 770 34.03 11.93 42.89
C GLU A 770 33.31 12.21 44.22
N LEU A 771 32.03 12.61 44.11
CA LEU A 771 30.96 12.55 45.13
C LEU A 771 30.92 13.62 46.25
N GLU A 772 29.66 13.89 46.63
CA GLU A 772 29.18 14.67 47.79
C GLU A 772 29.54 16.18 47.83
N HIS A 773 28.59 17.12 48.01
CA HIS A 773 27.35 17.06 48.80
C HIS A 773 26.26 18.04 48.30
N ASN A 774 24.98 17.73 48.52
CA ASN A 774 23.82 18.63 48.24
C ASN A 774 23.37 19.38 49.52
N ALA A 775 22.94 20.66 49.42
CA ALA A 775 21.96 21.24 50.37
C ALA A 775 21.38 22.64 50.00
N LYS A 776 20.07 22.68 49.66
CA LYS A 776 19.08 23.76 50.01
C LYS A 776 19.31 25.14 49.33
N ILE A 777 18.37 26.11 49.28
CA ILE A 777 17.17 26.43 50.10
C ILE A 777 15.94 26.77 49.21
N ASP A 778 14.73 26.58 49.76
CA ASP A 778 13.41 26.88 49.16
C ASP A 778 13.08 28.38 49.03
N GLY A 779 12.12 28.72 48.14
CA GLY A 779 11.48 30.06 48.09
C GLY A 779 10.37 30.12 47.04
N ALA A 780 9.23 30.72 47.38
CA ALA A 780 8.02 30.77 46.53
C ALA A 780 7.25 32.10 46.63
N LEU A 781 6.20 32.23 45.81
CA LEU A 781 5.10 33.22 45.84
C LEU A 781 5.31 34.59 45.13
N THR A 782 4.40 34.88 44.16
CA THR A 782 3.60 36.12 43.89
C THR A 782 4.22 37.53 44.05
N GLU A 783 3.86 38.60 43.30
CA GLU A 783 2.68 38.92 42.46
C GLU A 783 2.84 40.22 41.61
N VAL A 784 1.89 40.50 40.68
CA VAL A 784 1.25 41.84 40.39
C VAL A 784 1.88 42.97 39.51
N PHE A 785 0.94 43.68 38.82
CA PHE A 785 0.93 45.00 38.13
C PHE A 785 1.57 45.23 36.73
N ALA A 786 1.22 46.37 36.09
CA ALA A 786 1.19 46.58 34.63
C ALA A 786 1.37 48.06 34.17
N SER A 787 1.78 48.25 32.90
CA SER A 787 1.46 49.35 31.91
C SER A 787 1.55 50.85 32.27
N PRO A 788 1.65 51.79 31.28
CA PRO A 788 2.25 51.80 29.93
C PRO A 788 3.26 53.01 29.81
N PRO A 789 3.53 53.68 28.65
CA PRO A 789 2.59 54.58 27.93
C PRO A 789 2.72 54.55 26.38
N VAL A 790 2.12 55.53 25.68
CA VAL A 790 1.81 55.55 24.23
C VAL A 790 2.19 56.88 23.56
N SER A 791 2.53 56.88 22.26
CA SER A 791 2.26 58.04 21.38
C SER A 791 2.03 57.63 19.92
N ASN A 792 1.10 58.33 19.24
CA ASN A 792 0.79 58.26 17.80
C ASN A 792 1.03 59.66 17.18
N PRO A 793 1.00 59.80 15.85
CA PRO A 793 -0.17 60.48 15.28
C PRO A 793 -0.75 59.89 13.97
N LYS A 794 -2.03 60.19 13.78
CA LYS A 794 -2.86 60.12 12.56
C LYS A 794 -3.39 61.56 12.28
N PRO A 795 -4.27 61.88 11.30
CA PRO A 795 -5.14 61.04 10.46
C PRO A 795 -4.96 61.36 8.95
N GLU A 796 -5.86 61.13 7.97
CA GLU A 796 -7.23 60.55 7.90
C GLU A 796 -7.26 59.53 6.69
N SER A 797 -8.22 59.34 5.78
CA SER A 797 -9.58 59.87 5.51
C SER A 797 -10.63 58.74 5.46
N GLN A 798 -11.89 59.09 5.21
CA GLN A 798 -13.06 58.19 5.26
C GLN A 798 -13.57 57.84 3.84
N LEU A 799 -14.17 56.66 3.68
CA LEU A 799 -15.59 56.53 3.26
C LEU A 799 -16.15 55.12 3.53
N THR A 800 -17.46 55.00 3.41
CA THR A 800 -18.36 54.02 4.06
C THR A 800 -18.34 52.59 3.50
N SER A 801 -18.76 51.64 4.35
CA SER A 801 -19.11 50.27 3.99
C SER A 801 -20.56 50.14 3.50
N GLU A 802 -20.75 49.64 2.28
CA GLU A 802 -21.97 48.95 1.81
C GLU A 802 -21.63 48.14 0.55
N VAL A 803 -22.54 47.28 0.06
CA VAL A 803 -22.36 46.39 -1.11
C VAL A 803 -21.25 45.32 -0.94
N VAL A 804 -21.47 44.38 -0.02
CA VAL A 804 -20.85 43.03 -0.07
C VAL A 804 -21.94 41.96 0.10
N SER A 805 -22.93 41.99 -0.79
CA SER A 805 -24.10 41.11 -0.73
C SER A 805 -24.79 40.85 -2.08
N GLU A 806 -24.13 41.09 -3.23
CA GLU A 806 -24.83 41.05 -4.53
C GLU A 806 -23.96 40.65 -5.75
N VAL A 807 -22.99 39.72 -5.58
CA VAL A 807 -22.27 39.07 -6.72
C VAL A 807 -22.03 37.56 -6.48
N VAL A 808 -22.98 36.86 -5.86
CA VAL A 808 -22.87 35.41 -5.55
C VAL A 808 -23.99 34.60 -6.24
N SER A 809 -24.56 35.15 -7.32
CA SER A 809 -25.83 34.65 -7.90
C SER A 809 -25.98 34.80 -9.41
N GLU A 810 -24.88 34.83 -10.21
CA GLU A 810 -25.00 34.97 -11.67
C GLU A 810 -23.95 34.22 -12.53
N VAL A 811 -23.46 33.05 -12.09
CA VAL A 811 -22.78 32.07 -12.98
C VAL A 811 -23.21 30.62 -12.68
N VAL A 812 -24.53 30.37 -12.67
CA VAL A 812 -25.11 29.01 -12.67
C VAL A 812 -26.31 28.94 -13.62
N SER A 813 -26.07 29.28 -14.89
CA SER A 813 -26.96 28.99 -16.02
C SER A 813 -26.14 28.97 -17.32
N GLU A 814 -26.60 28.17 -18.29
CA GLU A 814 -25.86 27.75 -19.49
C GLU A 814 -24.63 26.85 -19.19
N VAL A 815 -24.37 25.74 -19.89
CA VAL A 815 -25.03 25.13 -21.06
C VAL A 815 -25.45 23.68 -20.77
N VAL A 816 -26.66 23.30 -21.17
CA VAL A 816 -27.03 21.90 -21.44
C VAL A 816 -27.11 21.72 -22.96
N SER A 817 -26.36 20.77 -23.50
CA SER A 817 -26.45 20.39 -24.92
C SER A 817 -26.07 18.92 -25.12
N GLU A 818 -26.81 18.23 -25.98
CA GLU A 818 -26.72 16.78 -26.23
C GLU A 818 -25.46 16.36 -27.01
N PRO A 819 -25.05 15.07 -26.96
CA PRO A 819 -23.83 14.60 -27.62
C PRO A 819 -23.91 14.64 -29.16
N GLY A 820 -23.03 15.45 -29.77
CA GLY A 820 -22.86 15.56 -31.22
C GLY A 820 -22.23 14.31 -31.87
N ALA A 821 -22.53 14.12 -33.16
CA ALA A 821 -22.22 12.91 -33.92
C ALA A 821 -20.72 12.60 -34.12
N MET A 822 -20.42 11.33 -34.39
CA MET A 822 -19.08 10.82 -34.69
C MET A 822 -18.47 11.49 -35.93
N ALA A 823 -17.32 12.15 -35.77
CA ALA A 823 -16.45 12.49 -36.89
C ALA A 823 -15.48 11.32 -37.18
N GLN A 824 -15.37 10.92 -38.45
CA GLN A 824 -14.47 9.84 -38.87
C GLN A 824 -13.02 10.37 -39.03
N PRO A 825 -12.00 9.70 -38.49
CA PRO A 825 -10.61 9.97 -38.85
C PRO A 825 -10.37 9.68 -40.34
N GLN A 826 -9.54 10.50 -41.00
CA GLN A 826 -9.33 10.42 -42.44
C GLN A 826 -8.59 9.15 -42.87
N LYS A 827 -9.04 8.58 -43.99
CA LYS A 827 -8.42 7.43 -44.65
C LYS A 827 -7.13 7.86 -45.37
N VAL A 828 -5.97 7.61 -44.78
CA VAL A 828 -4.67 7.73 -45.46
C VAL A 828 -4.38 6.44 -46.21
N GLU A 829 -4.15 6.53 -47.51
CA GLU A 829 -3.82 5.39 -48.37
C GLU A 829 -2.29 5.25 -48.53
N PRO A 830 -1.72 4.04 -48.31
CA PRO A 830 -0.34 3.75 -48.70
C PRO A 830 -0.30 3.18 -50.12
N GLU A 831 0.50 3.77 -51.01
CA GLU A 831 0.82 3.14 -52.29
C GLU A 831 1.75 1.91 -52.10
N PRO A 832 1.66 0.89 -52.98
CA PRO A 832 2.39 -0.38 -52.85
C PRO A 832 3.73 -0.37 -53.59
N LEU A 833 4.50 -1.47 -53.40
CA LEU A 833 5.68 -2.00 -54.15
C LEU A 833 6.83 -2.35 -53.17
N ASN A 834 7.57 -3.46 -53.29
CA ASN A 834 7.37 -4.71 -54.06
C ASN A 834 8.35 -5.79 -53.55
N VAL A 835 8.08 -7.10 -53.78
CA VAL A 835 9.12 -8.17 -53.95
C VAL A 835 10.01 -8.50 -52.70
N GLU A 836 10.43 -9.73 -52.39
CA GLU A 836 10.31 -11.05 -53.03
C GLU A 836 10.18 -12.19 -51.99
N THR A 837 9.69 -13.36 -52.41
CA THR A 837 9.75 -14.61 -51.64
C THR A 837 11.00 -15.43 -51.96
N GLN A 838 11.63 -16.03 -50.96
CA GLN A 838 12.33 -17.31 -51.14
C GLN A 838 11.88 -18.35 -50.10
N VAL A 839 11.78 -19.60 -50.56
CA VAL A 839 11.30 -20.76 -49.80
C VAL A 839 12.35 -21.86 -49.90
N THR A 840 12.75 -22.44 -48.77
CA THR A 840 13.50 -23.71 -48.74
C THR A 840 12.88 -24.64 -47.70
N ASN A 841 12.20 -25.68 -48.17
CA ASN A 841 11.72 -26.78 -47.34
C ASN A 841 12.81 -27.83 -47.12
N ALA A 842 12.78 -28.51 -45.97
CA ALA A 842 13.37 -29.85 -45.81
C ALA A 842 12.51 -30.67 -44.83
N LEU A 843 11.95 -31.79 -45.28
CA LEU A 843 11.26 -32.78 -44.45
C LEU A 843 12.16 -33.99 -44.20
N THR A 844 12.12 -34.56 -42.99
CA THR A 844 12.28 -36.01 -42.66
C THR A 844 12.21 -36.20 -41.13
N THR A 845 11.81 -37.34 -40.52
CA THR A 845 10.67 -38.27 -40.70
C THR A 845 10.66 -39.28 -39.53
N LEU A 846 9.48 -39.59 -38.98
CA LEU A 846 9.05 -40.89 -38.41
C LEU A 846 9.76 -41.57 -37.19
N SER A 847 9.12 -41.44 -36.02
CA SER A 847 8.52 -42.57 -35.23
C SER A 847 9.46 -43.59 -34.50
N PRO A 848 8.94 -44.65 -33.80
CA PRO A 848 8.51 -44.56 -32.38
C PRO A 848 9.02 -45.76 -31.50
N LEU A 849 8.23 -46.17 -30.47
CA LEU A 849 8.36 -47.32 -29.50
C LEU A 849 8.88 -46.91 -28.10
N GLN A 850 8.48 -47.51 -26.95
CA GLN A 850 7.47 -48.57 -26.68
C GLN A 850 6.85 -48.46 -25.26
N THR A 851 5.83 -49.26 -24.98
CA THR A 851 5.08 -49.40 -23.71
C THR A 851 5.50 -50.60 -22.86
N THR A 852 5.37 -50.53 -21.52
CA THR A 852 5.21 -51.69 -20.61
C THR A 852 4.22 -51.40 -19.47
N THR A 853 3.71 -52.44 -18.81
CA THR A 853 2.54 -52.43 -17.90
C THR A 853 2.81 -53.14 -16.55
N ASN A 854 1.79 -53.13 -15.66
CA ASN A 854 1.45 -54.06 -14.53
C ASN A 854 1.08 -53.23 -13.26
N SER A 855 0.03 -53.46 -12.42
CA SER A 855 -0.70 -54.64 -11.88
C SER A 855 0.11 -55.47 -10.87
N ALA A 856 -0.32 -55.85 -9.65
CA ALA A 856 -1.52 -55.61 -8.80
C ALA A 856 -1.11 -55.85 -7.30
N ALA A 857 -1.92 -56.07 -6.24
CA ALA A 857 -3.35 -56.36 -6.06
C ALA A 857 -3.88 -55.89 -4.66
N GLU A 858 -4.46 -56.79 -3.84
CA GLU A 858 -5.28 -56.55 -2.63
C GLU A 858 -4.62 -57.01 -1.29
N GLY A 859 -5.19 -56.62 -0.13
CA GLY A 859 -4.90 -57.27 1.17
C GLY A 859 -5.45 -56.56 2.43
N LEU A 860 -6.38 -57.21 3.15
CA LEU A 860 -6.88 -56.87 4.51
C LEU A 860 -7.08 -58.20 5.29
N PRO A 861 -6.96 -58.29 6.64
CA PRO A 861 -8.09 -57.92 7.53
C PRO A 861 -7.79 -57.56 9.02
N THR A 862 -8.83 -57.07 9.72
CA THR A 862 -9.18 -57.23 11.17
C THR A 862 -8.19 -56.95 12.32
N LYS A 863 -8.33 -55.75 12.92
CA LYS A 863 -8.94 -55.45 14.24
C LYS A 863 -8.56 -56.30 15.49
N GLU A 864 -7.96 -55.64 16.49
CA GLU A 864 -8.22 -55.87 17.93
C GLU A 864 -7.95 -54.59 18.76
N LEU A 865 -8.33 -54.57 20.05
CA LEU A 865 -8.14 -53.47 21.02
C LEU A 865 -7.72 -54.10 22.37
N PRO A 866 -6.80 -53.49 23.16
CA PRO A 866 -7.28 -52.71 24.31
C PRO A 866 -6.35 -51.60 24.89
N SER A 867 -6.98 -50.72 25.70
CA SER A 867 -6.49 -50.09 26.95
C SER A 867 -5.20 -49.23 27.01
N THR A 868 -5.41 -48.00 27.53
CA THR A 868 -4.46 -47.08 28.21
C THR A 868 -3.36 -46.39 27.36
N PRO A 869 -3.06 -45.09 27.61
CA PRO A 869 -2.25 -44.28 26.70
C PRO A 869 -0.74 -44.36 26.98
N PRO A 870 0.12 -44.54 25.97
CA PRO A 870 1.56 -44.33 26.10
C PRO A 870 1.90 -42.84 26.16
N GLN A 871 2.89 -42.50 26.97
CA GLN A 871 3.38 -41.12 27.14
C GLN A 871 4.03 -40.60 25.84
N PHE A 872 3.70 -39.37 25.42
CA PHE A 872 4.34 -38.71 24.29
C PHE A 872 5.83 -38.45 24.57
N LYS A 873 6.71 -39.28 24.00
CA LYS A 873 8.14 -38.96 23.90
C LYS A 873 8.33 -37.88 22.84
N GLN A 874 8.88 -36.74 23.23
CA GLN A 874 9.17 -35.64 22.31
C GLN A 874 10.13 -36.10 21.19
N LYS A 875 9.62 -36.18 19.96
CA LYS A 875 10.41 -36.25 18.74
C LYS A 875 10.57 -34.81 18.24
N GLN A 876 11.80 -34.29 18.24
CA GLN A 876 12.06 -32.93 17.75
C GLN A 876 11.81 -32.85 16.23
N SER A 877 10.75 -32.15 15.84
CA SER A 877 10.46 -31.81 14.45
C SER A 877 11.37 -30.67 13.99
N THR A 878 12.11 -30.87 12.90
CA THR A 878 13.05 -29.87 12.35
C THR A 878 12.39 -28.86 11.41
N ASN A 879 11.06 -28.85 11.31
CA ASN A 879 10.31 -27.93 10.45
C ASN A 879 10.24 -26.50 11.04
N ARG A 880 11.11 -25.60 10.57
CA ARG A 880 11.15 -24.15 10.88
C ARG A 880 9.93 -23.32 10.39
N ARG A 881 8.73 -23.91 10.34
CA ARG A 881 7.46 -23.26 9.94
C ARG A 881 6.29 -23.51 10.90
N LEU A 882 6.53 -24.21 12.00
CA LEU A 882 5.54 -24.51 13.03
C LEU A 882 5.78 -23.60 14.24
N GLN A 883 4.74 -22.91 14.71
CA GLN A 883 4.79 -22.24 16.02
C GLN A 883 4.15 -23.15 17.08
N PRO A 884 4.79 -23.34 18.26
CA PRO A 884 4.18 -24.05 19.37
C PRO A 884 3.08 -23.18 19.99
N VAL A 885 1.95 -23.79 20.28
CA VAL A 885 0.77 -23.12 20.84
C VAL A 885 0.09 -24.01 21.88
N GLU A 886 -0.63 -23.41 22.81
CA GLU A 886 -1.60 -24.13 23.64
C GLU A 886 -3.03 -23.73 23.26
N ILE A 887 -3.95 -24.68 23.36
CA ILE A 887 -5.34 -24.53 22.94
C ILE A 887 -6.29 -25.01 24.02
N LEU A 888 -7.29 -24.20 24.33
CA LEU A 888 -8.36 -24.56 25.26
C LEU A 888 -9.30 -25.60 24.62
N ASN A 889 -9.37 -26.80 25.20
CA ASN A 889 -10.21 -27.89 24.72
C ASN A 889 -11.65 -27.83 25.28
N ASN A 890 -12.54 -28.69 24.77
CA ASN A 890 -13.95 -28.77 25.20
C ASN A 890 -14.17 -29.20 26.67
N ALA A 891 -13.12 -29.62 27.39
CA ALA A 891 -13.17 -29.93 28.83
C ALA A 891 -12.67 -28.76 29.70
N GLY A 892 -12.06 -27.73 29.11
CA GLY A 892 -11.48 -26.59 29.80
C GLY A 892 -9.97 -26.67 30.06
N ASP A 893 -9.29 -27.72 29.57
CA ASP A 893 -7.84 -27.87 29.70
C ASP A 893 -7.09 -27.22 28.53
N TRP A 894 -5.89 -26.69 28.79
CA TRP A 894 -4.97 -26.23 27.75
C TRP A 894 -4.13 -27.40 27.23
N VAL A 895 -4.13 -27.60 25.91
CA VAL A 895 -3.43 -28.69 25.21
C VAL A 895 -2.39 -28.13 24.24
N ALA A 896 -1.14 -28.57 24.35
CA ALA A 896 -0.05 -28.14 23.49
C ALA A 896 -0.12 -28.75 22.06
N GLY A 897 0.21 -27.96 21.04
CA GLY A 897 0.21 -28.35 19.63
C GLY A 897 1.05 -27.42 18.74
N TYR A 898 0.95 -27.61 17.42
CA TYR A 898 1.74 -26.86 16.42
C TYR A 898 0.86 -26.21 15.36
N PHE A 899 0.97 -24.88 15.21
CA PHE A 899 0.13 -24.10 14.31
C PHE A 899 0.79 -23.85 12.94
N VAL A 900 -0.02 -23.84 11.87
CA VAL A 900 0.41 -23.65 10.47
C VAL A 900 -0.30 -22.44 9.86
N HIS A 901 0.16 -21.22 10.18
CA HIS A 901 -0.08 -20.05 9.32
C HIS A 901 0.98 -18.95 9.52
N SER A 902 1.70 -18.61 8.45
CA SER A 902 2.85 -17.69 8.50
C SER A 902 2.47 -16.18 8.56
N CYS A 903 1.23 -15.84 8.95
CA CYS A 903 0.66 -14.50 8.72
C CYS A 903 -0.12 -13.90 9.90
N ILE A 904 -0.20 -14.60 11.05
CA ILE A 904 -0.89 -14.09 12.24
C ILE A 904 0.01 -14.33 13.45
N ALA A 905 0.32 -13.28 14.20
CA ALA A 905 0.98 -13.42 15.49
C ALA A 905 -0.03 -13.99 16.51
N VAL A 906 0.21 -15.20 17.02
CA VAL A 906 -0.73 -15.94 17.89
C VAL A 906 -1.09 -15.16 19.16
N ALA A 907 -0.23 -14.24 19.61
CA ALA A 907 -0.52 -13.30 20.70
C ALA A 907 -1.84 -12.50 20.52
N ASN A 908 -2.27 -12.26 19.28
CA ASN A 908 -3.47 -11.51 18.95
C ASN A 908 -4.78 -12.35 18.98
N LEU A 909 -4.72 -13.63 19.36
CA LEU A 909 -5.86 -14.56 19.35
C LEU A 909 -6.29 -15.01 20.77
N VAL A 910 -5.57 -14.61 21.81
CA VAL A 910 -5.91 -14.94 23.20
C VAL A 910 -7.24 -14.28 23.58
N GLY A 911 -8.21 -15.07 24.03
CA GLY A 911 -9.56 -14.59 24.37
C GLY A 911 -10.56 -14.56 23.21
N ILE A 912 -10.14 -14.84 21.96
CA ILE A 912 -11.03 -14.89 20.80
C ILE A 912 -11.40 -16.36 20.50
N GLU A 913 -12.68 -16.69 20.59
CA GLU A 913 -13.19 -18.01 20.23
C GLU A 913 -13.41 -18.10 18.71
N GLN A 914 -12.60 -18.92 18.03
CA GLN A 914 -12.65 -19.08 16.57
C GLN A 914 -12.41 -20.55 16.18
N LYS A 915 -12.76 -20.90 14.94
CA LYS A 915 -12.53 -22.21 14.36
C LYS A 915 -11.10 -22.31 13.83
N PHE A 916 -10.28 -23.18 14.42
CA PHE A 916 -8.89 -23.39 14.06
C PHE A 916 -8.65 -24.82 13.58
N THR A 917 -7.63 -25.01 12.74
CA THR A 917 -7.14 -26.33 12.32
C THR A 917 -5.70 -26.50 12.79
N LEU A 918 -5.46 -27.48 13.66
CA LEU A 918 -4.13 -27.96 14.01
C LEU A 918 -3.71 -29.11 13.08
N PHE A 919 -2.40 -29.34 13.02
CA PHE A 919 -1.81 -30.58 12.53
C PHE A 919 -1.03 -31.24 13.67
N ASP A 920 -1.19 -32.55 13.85
CA ASP A 920 -0.36 -33.32 14.79
C ASP A 920 1.04 -33.60 14.21
N ALA A 921 1.85 -34.37 14.94
CA ALA A 921 3.22 -34.72 14.53
C ALA A 921 3.30 -35.70 13.35
N ASP A 922 2.21 -36.40 13.02
CA ASP A 922 2.10 -37.42 11.99
C ASP A 922 1.30 -36.94 10.74
N GLY A 923 0.77 -35.70 10.79
CA GLY A 923 0.08 -35.02 9.69
C GLY A 923 -1.46 -35.02 9.80
N GLY A 924 -2.03 -35.54 10.89
CA GLY A 924 -3.48 -35.54 11.14
C GLY A 924 -4.02 -34.13 11.37
N ALA A 925 -5.02 -33.73 10.56
CA ALA A 925 -5.64 -32.41 10.63
C ALA A 925 -6.86 -32.40 11.55
N TYR A 926 -6.80 -31.63 12.64
CA TYR A 926 -7.86 -31.53 13.65
C TYR A 926 -8.47 -30.15 13.66
N THR A 927 -9.79 -30.05 13.43
CA THR A 927 -10.49 -28.76 13.38
C THR A 927 -11.52 -28.65 14.49
N PHE A 928 -11.41 -27.61 15.31
CA PHE A 928 -12.19 -27.38 16.53
C PHE A 928 -12.55 -25.90 16.67
N LEU A 929 -13.46 -25.57 17.58
CA LEU A 929 -13.74 -24.21 18.03
C LEU A 929 -13.09 -24.01 19.40
N GLY A 930 -12.44 -22.89 19.66
CA GLY A 930 -11.81 -22.62 20.95
C GLY A 930 -10.92 -21.38 20.95
N GLN A 931 -10.10 -21.24 21.99
CA GLN A 931 -9.11 -20.17 22.13
C GLN A 931 -7.68 -20.72 22.03
N VAL A 932 -6.76 -19.91 21.49
CA VAL A 932 -5.35 -20.27 21.24
C VAL A 932 -4.44 -19.25 21.90
N ARG A 933 -3.34 -19.71 22.51
CA ARG A 933 -2.25 -18.87 23.02
C ARG A 933 -0.89 -19.39 22.55
N PRO A 934 0.14 -18.54 22.41
CA PRO A 934 1.51 -19.02 22.27
C PRO A 934 1.93 -19.82 23.51
N LEU A 935 2.83 -20.78 23.32
CA LEU A 935 3.41 -21.64 24.36
C LEU A 935 4.78 -21.10 24.80
#